data_AF-A0AB38GIU6-F1
#
_entry.id   AF-A0AB38GIU6-F1
#
_cell.length_a   1.000
_cell.length_b   1.000
_cell.length_c   1.000
_cell.angle_alpha   90.00
_cell.angle_beta   90.00
_cell.angle_gamma   90.00
#
_symmetry.space_group_name_H-M   'P 1'
#
loop_
_entity.id
_entity.type
_entity.pdbx_description
1 polymer ?
#
loop_
_entity_poly.entity_id
_entity_poly.type
_entity_poly.pdbx_seq_one_letter_code
_entity_poly.pdbx_strand_id
1 'polypeptide(L)'
;MKKLSVLLATVSVFTSTGFAYVSLKNIAVKRDTREDDITKKLNTLKKQLEQKQKAVKNIENNFNLRITKINSFNSEINDLEKEISSLNNKLMVNNDKLTKLDSDSKKIDEDIKNNNSQMNNNKEQSSKLEKELKEVEKQIYKNLVELTKEDNIATKLNEKFNDLINKKHNVEDKEHEVEHEIAKINNDLLKTKLEELRLEKILTSIKEYTEKNRSLEAKISESKSKVSQIKDDIQKLTSDKNGLVQEINKTQQEILTTTQKQNHIKKQLSDKQKEVVRNNGILEQKNKDLNNIKAELEELNNQKAQNLIKNLKEILDKKEKDKQNIEKQISNNQKTISKLNDEISNLKRELTNSNSNNSSIKTEIAEKENQIKTIKEENESKKQELQNLESNINDLNRNISNQEELNKQLDSKIQVKQQEKQSKEQEIQIIKEENSKANDEIKNLENKNSDFNKEIKSLNDTKTQIEQKISDVSNSIKNEKTNLENVTKELDSKVKELDELKEKNKNSSEEIQVLKSKIESSKLKIQDLEKTKLRKEQEISNLEKELESLDYDKNYNLLEKQKLENDEKINKLHQEQTSLKNKQKELKEKLQQLETNQSDLRKELLEKTKTKENLTGEVTHLNAENKKIEQLIKKIQSKKEKLEKQVELIEKPALTAIEKSNIILDSINASVYKVQNITDLMSDWNKSTRITEKKRITRQITNSDLPKLVEHYESISNNLKDLEKFDKELGQMIQDFNKKFDDKFFEIDN
;
A
#
# COMPACT_ATOMS: atom_id res chain seq x y z
N MET A 1 45.28 -192.26 7.81
CA MET A 1 44.89 -193.60 8.33
C MET A 1 44.09 -194.31 7.24
N LYS A 2 44.32 -195.60 6.95
CA LYS A 2 43.75 -196.38 5.81
C LYS A 2 44.28 -195.86 4.44
N LYS A 3 45.13 -196.63 3.74
CA LYS A 3 44.88 -197.78 2.84
C LYS A 3 44.31 -197.33 1.48
N LEU A 4 44.99 -197.48 0.34
CA LEU A 4 45.65 -198.66 -0.27
C LEU A 4 44.65 -199.69 -0.80
N SER A 5 44.18 -199.48 -2.05
CA SER A 5 43.41 -200.46 -2.84
C SER A 5 43.52 -200.15 -4.34
N VAL A 6 43.67 -201.19 -5.19
CA VAL A 6 43.25 -201.29 -6.61
C VAL A 6 43.83 -200.26 -7.60
N LEU A 7 44.77 -200.55 -8.53
CA LEU A 7 45.33 -201.79 -9.12
C LEU A 7 44.54 -202.43 -10.29
N LEU A 8 45.19 -202.46 -11.47
CA LEU A 8 44.95 -203.32 -12.66
C LEU A 8 43.71 -203.08 -13.55
N ALA A 9 43.77 -203.70 -14.75
CA ALA A 9 42.84 -203.64 -15.90
C ALA A 9 42.76 -202.26 -16.60
N THR A 10 42.67 -202.12 -17.94
CA THR A 10 42.78 -203.02 -19.13
C THR A 10 43.12 -202.09 -20.30
N VAL A 11 43.94 -202.38 -21.33
CA VAL A 11 44.14 -203.59 -22.15
C VAL A 11 42.90 -204.01 -22.95
N SER A 12 42.75 -203.39 -24.12
CA SER A 12 42.11 -203.94 -25.33
C SER A 12 43.01 -203.50 -26.50
N VAL A 13 43.59 -204.33 -27.38
CA VAL A 13 43.04 -205.47 -28.16
C VAL A 13 41.96 -204.93 -29.12
N PHE A 14 42.01 -205.14 -30.44
CA PHE A 14 42.79 -206.05 -31.30
C PHE A 14 44.12 -205.40 -31.79
N THR A 15 45.24 -206.08 -32.14
CA THR A 15 45.50 -207.36 -32.84
C THR A 15 45.07 -207.34 -34.32
N SER A 16 45.59 -208.11 -35.28
CA SER A 16 46.43 -209.31 -35.26
C SER A 16 47.17 -209.49 -36.61
N THR A 17 48.30 -210.22 -36.62
CA THR A 17 48.87 -210.99 -37.76
C THR A 17 49.25 -210.26 -39.06
N GLY A 18 50.24 -210.70 -39.85
CA GLY A 18 51.09 -211.91 -39.75
C GLY A 18 52.58 -211.59 -39.97
N PHE A 19 53.49 -212.51 -39.60
CA PHE A 19 54.11 -213.47 -40.53
C PHE A 19 54.81 -212.77 -41.73
N ALA A 20 56.15 -212.74 -41.78
CA ALA A 20 57.04 -213.83 -42.20
C ALA A 20 56.91 -214.11 -43.73
N TYR A 21 57.86 -214.69 -44.45
CA TYR A 21 58.95 -215.61 -44.13
C TYR A 21 59.96 -215.59 -45.33
N VAL A 22 61.13 -216.23 -45.23
CA VAL A 22 61.81 -217.07 -46.28
C VAL A 22 61.71 -216.65 -47.78
N SER A 23 62.78 -216.59 -48.60
CA SER A 23 64.21 -216.94 -48.40
C SER A 23 65.09 -216.60 -49.62
N LEU A 24 66.39 -216.85 -49.43
CA LEU A 24 67.41 -217.32 -50.40
C LEU A 24 66.93 -217.84 -51.79
N LYS A 25 67.84 -217.67 -52.78
CA LYS A 25 67.77 -218.00 -54.23
C LYS A 25 67.08 -216.93 -55.09
N ASN A 26 67.58 -216.55 -56.27
CA ASN A 26 68.83 -216.95 -56.93
C ASN A 26 69.39 -215.86 -57.88
N ILE A 27 70.71 -215.66 -57.84
CA ILE A 27 71.62 -215.38 -58.96
C ILE A 27 71.01 -214.70 -60.23
N ALA A 28 70.86 -213.36 -60.23
CA ALA A 28 71.11 -212.46 -61.38
C ALA A 28 70.79 -210.97 -61.02
N VAL A 29 71.28 -210.04 -61.85
CA VAL A 29 70.93 -208.59 -61.94
C VAL A 29 71.18 -207.69 -60.70
N LYS A 30 71.99 -206.64 -60.87
CA LYS A 30 72.15 -205.50 -59.94
C LYS A 30 72.22 -204.17 -60.72
N ARG A 31 71.27 -203.22 -60.57
CA ARG A 31 71.49 -201.82 -61.05
C ARG A 31 70.63 -200.64 -60.53
N ASP A 32 69.39 -200.81 -60.05
CA ASP A 32 68.36 -199.72 -60.15
C ASP A 32 67.82 -199.04 -58.86
N THR A 33 68.59 -198.87 -57.77
CA THR A 33 68.02 -198.40 -56.46
C THR A 33 68.47 -197.02 -55.94
N ARG A 34 68.81 -196.05 -56.79
CA ARG A 34 69.32 -194.72 -56.35
C ARG A 34 68.54 -193.47 -56.78
N GLU A 35 67.51 -193.63 -57.60
CA GLU A 35 66.79 -192.52 -58.24
C GLU A 35 65.68 -191.94 -57.33
N ASP A 36 64.81 -192.82 -56.82
CA ASP A 36 63.54 -192.48 -56.16
C ASP A 36 63.69 -191.67 -54.85
N ASP A 37 64.80 -191.81 -54.13
CA ASP A 37 65.10 -191.05 -52.90
C ASP A 37 65.42 -189.56 -53.19
N ILE A 38 66.04 -189.25 -54.33
CA ILE A 38 66.37 -187.87 -54.72
C ILE A 38 65.08 -187.12 -55.11
N THR A 39 64.24 -187.75 -55.93
CA THR A 39 62.97 -187.16 -56.42
C THR A 39 62.01 -186.81 -55.28
N LYS A 40 61.93 -187.66 -54.24
CA LYS A 40 61.08 -187.41 -53.05
C LYS A 40 61.55 -186.20 -52.23
N LYS A 41 62.86 -186.05 -52.02
CA LYS A 41 63.44 -184.89 -51.32
C LYS A 41 63.19 -183.59 -52.08
N LEU A 42 63.33 -183.61 -53.41
CA LEU A 42 63.18 -182.44 -54.27
C LEU A 42 61.74 -181.88 -54.27
N ASN A 43 60.74 -182.75 -54.41
CA ASN A 43 59.33 -182.36 -54.35
C ASN A 43 58.92 -181.82 -52.96
N THR A 44 59.54 -182.32 -51.89
CA THR A 44 59.31 -181.83 -50.53
C THR A 44 59.82 -180.38 -50.37
N LEU A 45 61.05 -180.11 -50.79
CA LEU A 45 61.65 -178.76 -50.78
C LEU A 45 60.83 -177.73 -51.58
N LYS A 46 60.35 -178.10 -52.77
CA LYS A 46 59.54 -177.20 -53.62
C LYS A 46 58.30 -176.69 -52.89
N LYS A 47 57.53 -177.61 -52.31
CA LYS A 47 56.26 -177.30 -51.62
C LYS A 47 56.47 -176.48 -50.34
N GLN A 48 57.63 -176.61 -49.69
CA GLN A 48 58.02 -175.81 -48.52
C GLN A 48 58.43 -174.37 -48.90
N LEU A 49 59.09 -174.17 -50.04
CA LEU A 49 59.44 -172.83 -50.55
C LEU A 49 58.18 -172.00 -50.89
N GLU A 50 57.17 -172.60 -51.54
CA GLU A 50 55.90 -171.94 -51.86
C GLU A 50 55.15 -171.44 -50.61
N GLN A 51 55.19 -172.21 -49.52
CA GLN A 51 54.59 -171.80 -48.24
C GLN A 51 55.32 -170.60 -47.61
N LYS A 52 56.66 -170.59 -47.66
CA LYS A 52 57.48 -169.48 -47.16
C LYS A 52 57.25 -168.19 -47.96
N GLN A 53 57.04 -168.27 -49.28
CA GLN A 53 56.75 -167.11 -50.12
C GLN A 53 55.43 -166.40 -49.73
N LYS A 54 54.40 -167.16 -49.35
CA LYS A 54 53.12 -166.59 -48.90
C LYS A 54 53.20 -165.89 -47.54
N ALA A 55 54.03 -166.39 -46.63
CA ALA A 55 54.23 -165.76 -45.32
C ALA A 55 54.85 -164.35 -45.45
N VAL A 56 55.87 -164.18 -46.29
CA VAL A 56 56.53 -162.88 -46.54
C VAL A 56 55.52 -161.79 -46.98
N LYS A 57 54.65 -162.09 -47.96
CA LYS A 57 53.70 -161.10 -48.49
C LYS A 57 52.59 -160.68 -47.53
N ASN A 58 52.20 -161.53 -46.58
CA ASN A 58 51.27 -161.13 -45.53
C ASN A 58 51.92 -160.12 -44.56
N ILE A 59 53.20 -160.29 -44.26
CA ILE A 59 53.96 -159.40 -43.39
C ILE A 59 54.18 -158.02 -44.06
N GLU A 60 54.50 -158.00 -45.35
CA GLU A 60 54.65 -156.78 -46.16
C GLU A 60 53.40 -155.88 -46.10
N ASN A 61 52.21 -156.45 -46.31
CA ASN A 61 50.93 -155.73 -46.23
C ASN A 61 50.64 -155.16 -44.83
N ASN A 62 51.05 -155.86 -43.75
CA ASN A 62 50.90 -155.35 -42.38
C ASN A 62 51.69 -154.06 -42.16
N PHE A 63 52.89 -153.91 -42.74
CA PHE A 63 53.70 -152.69 -42.57
C PHE A 63 53.14 -151.50 -43.35
N ASN A 64 52.63 -151.71 -44.57
CA ASN A 64 52.03 -150.64 -45.37
C ASN A 64 50.83 -149.97 -44.68
N LEU A 65 49.95 -150.75 -44.05
CA LEU A 65 48.81 -150.22 -43.27
C LEU A 65 49.25 -149.35 -42.07
N ARG A 66 50.43 -149.61 -41.51
CA ARG A 66 50.97 -148.87 -40.34
C ARG A 66 51.51 -147.51 -40.74
N ILE A 67 52.12 -147.38 -41.93
CA ILE A 67 52.55 -146.10 -42.50
C ILE A 67 51.34 -145.16 -42.73
N THR A 68 50.20 -145.68 -43.22
CA THR A 68 48.98 -144.86 -43.40
C THR A 68 48.50 -144.23 -42.08
N LYS A 69 48.64 -144.94 -40.95
CA LYS A 69 48.24 -144.45 -39.61
C LYS A 69 49.20 -143.39 -39.05
N ILE A 70 50.48 -143.42 -39.42
CA ILE A 70 51.44 -142.35 -39.10
C ILE A 70 51.03 -141.02 -39.74
N ASN A 71 50.58 -141.04 -41.00
CA ASN A 71 50.21 -139.82 -41.73
C ASN A 71 48.99 -139.09 -41.15
N SER A 72 48.04 -139.78 -40.47
CA SER A 72 46.96 -139.09 -39.75
C SER A 72 47.48 -138.30 -38.54
N PHE A 73 48.39 -138.88 -37.76
CA PHE A 73 48.96 -138.22 -36.57
C PHE A 73 49.75 -136.95 -36.95
N ASN A 74 50.44 -136.97 -38.09
CA ASN A 74 51.13 -135.79 -38.63
C ASN A 74 50.18 -134.66 -39.06
N SER A 75 48.90 -134.95 -39.35
CA SER A 75 47.89 -133.91 -39.58
C SER A 75 47.44 -133.27 -38.26
N GLU A 76 47.15 -134.10 -37.25
CA GLU A 76 46.70 -133.64 -35.92
C GLU A 76 47.74 -132.73 -35.26
N ILE A 77 49.03 -133.10 -35.35
CA ILE A 77 50.16 -132.27 -34.89
C ILE A 77 50.13 -130.85 -35.50
N ASN A 78 49.76 -130.75 -36.77
CA ASN A 78 49.76 -129.52 -37.58
C ASN A 78 48.54 -128.62 -37.25
N ASP A 79 47.41 -129.21 -36.84
CA ASP A 79 46.25 -128.45 -36.37
C ASP A 79 46.46 -127.84 -34.96
N LEU A 80 47.17 -128.54 -34.07
CA LEU A 80 47.55 -128.00 -32.76
C LEU A 80 48.45 -126.75 -32.87
N GLU A 81 49.30 -126.63 -33.91
CA GLU A 81 50.13 -125.43 -34.15
C GLU A 81 49.31 -124.21 -34.57
N LYS A 82 48.24 -124.41 -35.36
CA LYS A 82 47.33 -123.34 -35.78
C LYS A 82 46.58 -122.76 -34.58
N GLU A 83 46.18 -123.60 -33.65
CA GLU A 83 45.50 -123.18 -32.41
C GLU A 83 46.42 -122.38 -31.49
N ILE A 84 47.66 -122.84 -31.26
CA ILE A 84 48.69 -122.09 -30.52
C ILE A 84 48.91 -120.70 -31.16
N SER A 85 48.97 -120.63 -32.49
CA SER A 85 49.16 -119.38 -33.23
C SER A 85 47.97 -118.41 -33.05
N SER A 86 46.74 -118.93 -33.08
CA SER A 86 45.51 -118.17 -32.83
C SER A 86 45.46 -117.58 -31.41
N LEU A 87 45.84 -118.36 -30.40
CA LEU A 87 45.87 -117.92 -29.00
C LEU A 87 46.94 -116.84 -28.74
N ASN A 88 48.12 -116.95 -29.35
CA ASN A 88 49.17 -115.91 -29.25
C ASN A 88 48.71 -114.55 -29.82
N ASN A 89 47.98 -114.55 -30.94
CA ASN A 89 47.46 -113.31 -31.53
C ASN A 89 46.46 -112.59 -30.60
N LYS A 90 45.64 -113.32 -29.84
CA LYS A 90 44.73 -112.73 -28.83
C LYS A 90 45.51 -112.07 -27.68
N LEU A 91 46.57 -112.71 -27.21
CA LEU A 91 47.46 -112.18 -26.17
C LEU A 91 48.08 -110.84 -26.58
N MET A 92 48.56 -110.73 -27.83
CA MET A 92 49.12 -109.48 -28.37
C MET A 92 48.09 -108.35 -28.37
N VAL A 93 46.89 -108.58 -28.94
CA VAL A 93 45.80 -107.58 -29.01
C VAL A 93 45.35 -107.09 -27.62
N ASN A 94 45.37 -107.96 -26.61
CA ASN A 94 45.03 -107.56 -25.24
C ASN A 94 46.16 -106.78 -24.56
N ASN A 95 47.44 -107.06 -24.87
CA ASN A 95 48.56 -106.26 -24.39
C ASN A 95 48.57 -104.84 -25.00
N ASP A 96 48.25 -104.71 -26.29
CA ASP A 96 48.12 -103.39 -26.93
C ASP A 96 47.05 -102.53 -26.24
N LYS A 97 45.88 -103.11 -25.92
CA LYS A 97 44.84 -102.43 -25.12
C LYS A 97 45.36 -102.00 -23.74
N LEU A 98 46.07 -102.87 -23.04
CA LEU A 98 46.62 -102.57 -21.70
C LEU A 98 47.60 -101.38 -21.73
N THR A 99 48.47 -101.28 -22.74
CA THR A 99 49.38 -100.12 -22.87
C THR A 99 48.62 -98.81 -23.11
N LYS A 100 47.52 -98.85 -23.87
CA LYS A 100 46.68 -97.66 -24.08
C LYS A 100 45.95 -97.23 -22.81
N LEU A 101 45.37 -98.18 -22.06
CA LEU A 101 44.67 -97.91 -20.79
C LEU A 101 45.60 -97.27 -19.74
N ASP A 102 46.86 -97.68 -19.68
CA ASP A 102 47.90 -97.06 -18.84
C ASP A 102 48.20 -95.61 -19.26
N SER A 103 48.30 -95.33 -20.56
CA SER A 103 48.47 -93.96 -21.09
C SER A 103 47.26 -93.06 -20.76
N ASP A 104 46.04 -93.56 -20.95
CA ASP A 104 44.81 -92.79 -20.69
C ASP A 104 44.63 -92.53 -19.18
N SER A 105 44.98 -93.50 -18.32
CA SER A 105 44.98 -93.32 -16.85
C SER A 105 45.97 -92.24 -16.38
N LYS A 106 47.19 -92.21 -16.92
CA LYS A 106 48.22 -91.22 -16.55
C LYS A 106 47.80 -89.79 -16.86
N LYS A 107 47.15 -89.58 -18.00
CA LYS A 107 46.62 -88.26 -18.40
C LYS A 107 45.54 -87.76 -17.44
N ILE A 108 44.66 -88.65 -16.97
CA ILE A 108 43.64 -88.30 -15.97
C ILE A 108 44.26 -87.91 -14.63
N ASP A 109 45.37 -88.54 -14.21
CA ASP A 109 46.09 -88.16 -12.99
C ASP A 109 46.75 -86.76 -13.07
N GLU A 110 47.28 -86.37 -14.24
CA GLU A 110 47.81 -85.01 -14.45
C GLU A 110 46.69 -83.96 -14.39
N ASP A 111 45.56 -84.22 -15.05
CA ASP A 111 44.37 -83.36 -15.00
C ASP A 111 43.82 -83.19 -13.57
N ILE A 112 43.68 -84.28 -12.81
CA ILE A 112 43.22 -84.26 -11.41
C ILE A 112 44.19 -83.45 -10.53
N LYS A 113 45.50 -83.57 -10.75
CA LYS A 113 46.53 -82.81 -10.04
C LYS A 113 46.46 -81.31 -10.35
N ASN A 114 46.21 -80.94 -11.61
CA ASN A 114 46.07 -79.54 -12.02
C ASN A 114 44.82 -78.89 -11.39
N ASN A 115 43.65 -79.54 -11.52
CA ASN A 115 42.39 -78.99 -11.01
C ASN A 115 42.39 -78.82 -9.48
N ASN A 116 43.02 -79.74 -8.74
CA ASN A 116 43.24 -79.57 -7.30
C ASN A 116 44.16 -78.37 -6.95
N SER A 117 45.21 -78.15 -7.75
CA SER A 117 46.13 -77.02 -7.56
C SER A 117 45.43 -75.68 -7.78
N GLN A 118 44.60 -75.59 -8.82
CA GLN A 118 43.79 -74.41 -9.12
C GLN A 118 42.72 -74.15 -8.04
N MET A 119 42.04 -75.20 -7.54
CA MET A 119 41.06 -75.07 -6.46
C MET A 119 41.68 -74.54 -5.16
N ASN A 120 42.92 -74.93 -4.83
CA ASN A 120 43.64 -74.39 -3.67
C ASN A 120 44.02 -72.90 -3.84
N ASN A 121 44.49 -72.50 -5.03
CA ASN A 121 44.80 -71.09 -5.32
C ASN A 121 43.54 -70.21 -5.19
N ASN A 122 42.40 -70.64 -5.75
CA ASN A 122 41.12 -69.95 -5.61
C ASN A 122 40.73 -69.78 -4.13
N LYS A 123 40.96 -70.78 -3.29
CA LYS A 123 40.67 -70.75 -1.84
C LYS A 123 41.55 -69.75 -1.10
N GLU A 124 42.84 -69.66 -1.43
CA GLU A 124 43.71 -68.61 -0.89
C GLU A 124 43.25 -67.20 -1.29
N GLN A 125 42.87 -67.01 -2.56
CA GLN A 125 42.41 -65.72 -3.06
C GLN A 125 41.11 -65.26 -2.37
N SER A 126 40.12 -66.15 -2.18
CA SER A 126 38.94 -65.85 -1.37
C SER A 126 39.32 -65.40 0.04
N SER A 127 40.24 -66.10 0.71
CA SER A 127 40.67 -65.77 2.08
C SER A 127 41.40 -64.41 2.22
N LYS A 128 41.92 -63.86 1.11
CA LYS A 128 42.53 -62.52 1.04
C LYS A 128 41.44 -61.46 0.81
N LEU A 129 40.56 -61.69 -0.16
CA LEU A 129 39.43 -60.79 -0.47
C LEU A 129 38.44 -60.66 0.72
N GLU A 130 38.19 -61.74 1.47
CA GLU A 130 37.38 -61.70 2.70
C GLU A 130 37.97 -60.78 3.79
N LYS A 131 39.29 -60.69 3.90
CA LYS A 131 39.97 -59.84 4.88
C LYS A 131 39.91 -58.37 4.45
N GLU A 132 40.15 -58.10 3.16
CA GLU A 132 39.98 -56.75 2.60
C GLU A 132 38.54 -56.27 2.74
N LEU A 133 37.56 -57.14 2.47
CA LEU A 133 36.14 -56.80 2.60
C LEU A 133 35.77 -56.40 4.04
N LYS A 134 36.23 -57.17 5.05
CA LYS A 134 35.98 -56.86 6.46
C LYS A 134 36.61 -55.55 6.92
N GLU A 135 37.79 -55.20 6.42
CA GLU A 135 38.43 -53.91 6.73
C GLU A 135 37.72 -52.74 6.02
N VAL A 136 37.26 -52.91 4.77
CA VAL A 136 36.41 -51.92 4.09
C VAL A 136 35.08 -51.72 4.84
N GLU A 137 34.43 -52.78 5.30
CA GLU A 137 33.18 -52.69 6.07
C GLU A 137 33.36 -51.95 7.41
N LYS A 138 34.49 -52.18 8.08
CA LYS A 138 34.90 -51.45 9.30
C LYS A 138 35.17 -49.97 9.03
N GLN A 139 35.76 -49.61 7.90
CA GLN A 139 36.01 -48.21 7.49
C GLN A 139 34.69 -47.50 7.14
N ILE A 140 33.76 -48.16 6.44
CA ILE A 140 32.41 -47.63 6.19
C ILE A 140 31.69 -47.33 7.51
N TYR A 141 31.80 -48.20 8.51
CA TYR A 141 31.20 -47.97 9.83
C TYR A 141 31.84 -46.77 10.57
N LYS A 142 33.17 -46.59 10.50
CA LYS A 142 33.84 -45.40 11.06
C LYS A 142 33.33 -44.10 10.43
N ASN A 143 33.26 -44.03 9.09
CA ASN A 143 32.79 -42.83 8.41
C ASN A 143 31.29 -42.54 8.69
N LEU A 144 30.45 -43.55 8.94
CA LEU A 144 29.07 -43.35 9.42
C LEU A 144 29.02 -42.72 10.83
N VAL A 145 29.88 -43.17 11.75
CA VAL A 145 29.97 -42.60 13.11
C VAL A 145 30.59 -41.20 13.13
N GLU A 146 31.37 -40.84 12.12
CA GLU A 146 31.90 -39.48 11.96
C GLU A 146 30.88 -38.54 11.29
N LEU A 147 30.22 -38.94 10.19
CA LEU A 147 29.12 -38.17 9.58
C LEU A 147 28.04 -37.79 10.60
N THR A 148 27.58 -38.75 11.40
CA THR A 148 26.54 -38.50 12.43
C THR A 148 26.99 -37.55 13.55
N LYS A 149 28.30 -37.29 13.73
CA LYS A 149 28.79 -36.24 14.64
C LYS A 149 28.81 -34.88 13.97
N GLU A 150 29.27 -34.80 12.73
CA GLU A 150 29.33 -33.55 11.97
C GLU A 150 27.91 -33.03 11.64
N ASP A 151 26.93 -33.90 11.37
CA ASP A 151 25.50 -33.54 11.25
C ASP A 151 24.96 -32.90 12.54
N ASN A 152 25.34 -33.44 13.71
CA ASN A 152 24.97 -32.89 15.02
C ASN A 152 25.65 -31.54 15.30
N ILE A 153 26.80 -31.26 14.68
CA ILE A 153 27.48 -29.96 14.74
C ILE A 153 26.80 -28.97 13.77
N ALA A 154 26.44 -29.39 12.56
CA ALA A 154 25.67 -28.59 11.60
C ALA A 154 24.32 -28.15 12.20
N THR A 155 23.60 -29.07 12.84
CA THR A 155 22.35 -28.78 13.54
C THR A 155 22.52 -27.68 14.59
N LYS A 156 23.55 -27.79 15.46
CA LYS A 156 23.83 -26.81 16.52
C LYS A 156 24.37 -25.47 16.03
N LEU A 157 25.07 -25.46 14.88
CA LEU A 157 25.44 -24.22 14.19
C LEU A 157 24.19 -23.51 13.67
N ASN A 158 23.25 -24.24 13.08
CA ASN A 158 21.99 -23.72 12.56
C ASN A 158 21.08 -23.17 13.68
N GLU A 159 20.99 -23.85 14.82
CA GLU A 159 20.30 -23.35 16.02
C GLU A 159 20.86 -21.99 16.48
N LYS A 160 22.19 -21.85 16.59
CA LYS A 160 22.85 -20.60 16.95
C LYS A 160 22.69 -19.50 15.90
N PHE A 161 22.68 -19.86 14.62
CA PHE A 161 22.42 -18.94 13.51
C PHE A 161 21.04 -18.30 13.68
N ASN A 162 20.01 -19.11 13.93
CA ASN A 162 18.64 -18.65 14.15
C ASN A 162 18.51 -17.83 15.45
N ASP A 163 19.16 -18.22 16.53
CA ASP A 163 19.19 -17.45 17.79
C ASP A 163 19.83 -16.06 17.60
N LEU A 164 20.92 -15.95 16.84
CA LEU A 164 21.57 -14.67 16.52
C LEU A 164 20.69 -13.79 15.62
N ILE A 165 20.06 -14.38 14.59
CA ILE A 165 19.12 -13.69 13.69
C ILE A 165 17.88 -13.19 14.45
N ASN A 166 17.32 -14.01 15.36
CA ASN A 166 16.17 -13.64 16.17
C ASN A 166 16.51 -12.54 17.19
N LYS A 167 17.73 -12.56 17.76
CA LYS A 167 18.21 -11.48 18.65
C LYS A 167 18.35 -10.16 17.90
N LYS A 168 18.92 -10.20 16.70
CA LYS A 168 19.02 -9.02 15.83
C LYS A 168 17.64 -8.43 15.50
N HIS A 169 16.72 -9.23 14.95
CA HIS A 169 15.34 -8.77 14.66
C HIS A 169 14.65 -8.19 15.90
N ASN A 170 14.80 -8.82 17.07
CA ASN A 170 14.17 -8.34 18.31
C ASN A 170 14.78 -7.01 18.81
N VAL A 171 15.97 -6.60 18.37
CA VAL A 171 16.49 -5.23 18.60
C VAL A 171 15.94 -4.28 17.53
N GLU A 172 16.01 -4.66 16.24
CA GLU A 172 15.51 -3.86 15.10
C GLU A 172 14.00 -3.57 15.19
N ASP A 173 13.18 -4.53 15.62
CA ASP A 173 11.74 -4.36 15.85
C ASP A 173 11.44 -3.32 16.95
N LYS A 174 12.24 -3.29 18.04
CA LYS A 174 12.11 -2.28 19.09
C LYS A 174 12.60 -0.91 18.63
N GLU A 175 13.66 -0.88 17.84
CA GLU A 175 14.19 0.35 17.24
C GLU A 175 13.10 0.99 16.37
N HIS A 176 12.47 0.23 15.47
CA HIS A 176 11.32 0.67 14.66
C HIS A 176 10.08 1.05 15.50
N GLU A 177 9.77 0.35 16.59
CA GLU A 177 8.67 0.74 17.48
C GLU A 177 8.94 2.10 18.15
N VAL A 178 10.17 2.33 18.61
CA VAL A 178 10.61 3.61 19.18
C VAL A 178 10.67 4.73 18.13
N GLU A 179 11.15 4.44 16.91
CA GLU A 179 11.07 5.38 15.78
C GLU A 179 9.62 5.79 15.49
N HIS A 180 8.68 4.85 15.51
CA HIS A 180 7.27 5.13 15.29
C HIS A 180 6.67 6.02 16.41
N GLU A 181 7.05 5.76 17.67
CA GLU A 181 6.69 6.65 18.78
C GLU A 181 7.29 8.06 18.63
N ILE A 182 8.56 8.17 18.22
CA ILE A 182 9.22 9.46 17.93
C ILE A 182 8.52 10.19 16.78
N ALA A 183 8.15 9.50 15.70
CA ALA A 183 7.42 10.07 14.57
C ALA A 183 6.04 10.62 15.00
N LYS A 184 5.34 9.89 15.86
CA LYS A 184 4.06 10.29 16.46
C LYS A 184 4.22 11.51 17.38
N ILE A 185 5.22 11.51 18.26
CA ILE A 185 5.56 12.64 19.14
C ILE A 185 5.91 13.89 18.32
N ASN A 186 6.71 13.76 17.25
CA ASN A 186 7.03 14.89 16.36
C ASN A 186 5.78 15.48 15.68
N ASN A 187 4.81 14.65 15.30
CA ASN A 187 3.56 15.10 14.67
C ASN A 187 2.66 15.84 15.67
N ASP A 188 2.48 15.30 16.89
CA ASP A 188 1.77 16.00 17.97
C ASP A 188 2.48 17.29 18.42
N LEU A 189 3.81 17.33 18.39
CA LEU A 189 4.61 18.53 18.66
C LEU A 189 4.38 19.62 17.59
N LEU A 190 4.41 19.27 16.31
CA LEU A 190 4.09 20.15 15.19
C LEU A 190 2.68 20.73 15.30
N LYS A 191 1.70 19.87 15.57
CA LYS A 191 0.29 20.24 15.76
C LYS A 191 0.09 21.17 16.96
N THR A 192 0.80 20.94 18.06
CA THR A 192 0.71 21.78 19.26
C THR A 192 1.37 23.15 19.04
N LYS A 193 2.52 23.22 18.36
CA LYS A 193 3.19 24.49 17.99
C LYS A 193 2.39 25.32 16.98
N LEU A 194 1.68 24.68 16.05
CA LEU A 194 0.76 25.37 15.13
C LEU A 194 -0.43 26.01 15.84
N GLU A 195 -1.03 25.32 16.82
CA GLU A 195 -2.16 25.88 17.58
C GLU A 195 -1.67 26.96 18.58
N GLU A 196 -0.48 26.83 19.17
CA GLU A 196 0.17 27.91 19.95
C GLU A 196 0.32 29.20 19.13
N LEU A 197 0.94 29.13 17.94
CA LEU A 197 1.09 30.27 17.02
C LEU A 197 -0.26 30.89 16.63
N ARG A 198 -1.30 30.06 16.46
CA ARG A 198 -2.66 30.53 16.17
C ARG A 198 -3.24 31.33 17.33
N LEU A 199 -3.09 30.83 18.56
CA LEU A 199 -3.57 31.50 19.77
C LEU A 199 -2.83 32.82 20.03
N GLU A 200 -1.51 32.87 19.83
CA GLU A 200 -0.72 34.12 19.92
C GLU A 200 -1.13 35.16 18.87
N LYS A 201 -1.48 34.72 17.65
CA LYS A 201 -1.99 35.62 16.60
C LYS A 201 -3.35 36.23 16.97
N ILE A 202 -4.28 35.43 17.52
CA ILE A 202 -5.57 35.93 18.04
C ILE A 202 -5.34 36.93 19.19
N LEU A 203 -4.46 36.59 20.13
CA LEU A 203 -4.09 37.46 21.26
C LEU A 203 -3.50 38.81 20.81
N THR A 204 -2.95 38.89 19.60
CA THR A 204 -2.39 40.12 19.03
C THR A 204 -3.49 41.03 18.50
N SER A 205 -4.40 40.52 17.65
CA SER A 205 -5.51 41.34 17.12
C SER A 205 -6.48 41.84 18.19
N ILE A 206 -6.61 41.15 19.32
CA ILE A 206 -7.41 41.66 20.44
C ILE A 206 -6.80 42.94 21.05
N LYS A 207 -5.47 43.07 21.11
CA LYS A 207 -4.80 44.29 21.63
C LYS A 207 -5.06 45.50 20.75
N GLU A 208 -5.13 45.31 19.43
CA GLU A 208 -5.41 46.37 18.44
C GLU A 208 -6.79 47.01 18.69
N TYR A 209 -7.80 46.22 19.08
CA TYR A 209 -9.11 46.74 19.50
C TYR A 209 -9.03 47.55 20.80
N THR A 210 -8.18 47.15 21.77
CA THR A 210 -7.98 47.91 23.01
C THR A 210 -7.38 49.30 22.75
N GLU A 211 -6.47 49.43 21.78
CA GLU A 211 -5.92 50.74 21.37
C GLU A 211 -6.95 51.59 20.62
N LYS A 212 -7.74 50.99 19.72
CA LYS A 212 -8.85 51.68 19.04
C LYS A 212 -9.86 52.27 20.04
N ASN A 213 -10.14 51.56 21.14
CA ASN A 213 -11.02 52.04 22.21
C ASN A 213 -10.48 53.33 22.86
N ARG A 214 -9.20 53.37 23.24
CA ARG A 214 -8.55 54.57 23.82
C ARG A 214 -8.65 55.79 22.89
N SER A 215 -8.56 55.58 21.56
CA SER A 215 -8.71 56.65 20.56
C SER A 215 -10.14 57.24 20.53
N LEU A 216 -11.17 56.41 20.72
CA LEU A 216 -12.56 56.88 20.80
C LEU A 216 -12.86 57.62 22.11
N GLU A 217 -12.33 57.15 23.25
CA GLU A 217 -12.50 57.85 24.54
C GLU A 217 -11.93 59.28 24.51
N ALA A 218 -10.78 59.47 23.85
CA ALA A 218 -10.20 60.80 23.63
C ALA A 218 -11.13 61.71 22.80
N LYS A 219 -11.64 61.21 21.66
CA LYS A 219 -12.53 61.97 20.76
C LYS A 219 -13.87 62.33 21.42
N ILE A 220 -14.44 61.43 22.21
CA ILE A 220 -15.68 61.69 22.97
C ILE A 220 -15.47 62.76 24.04
N SER A 221 -14.27 62.80 24.65
CA SER A 221 -13.90 63.85 25.60
C SER A 221 -13.77 65.22 24.92
N GLU A 222 -13.18 65.27 23.72
CA GLU A 222 -13.11 66.48 22.90
C GLU A 222 -14.51 67.00 22.51
N SER A 223 -15.39 66.13 22.00
CA SER A 223 -16.76 66.52 21.62
C SER A 223 -17.60 66.98 22.81
N LYS A 224 -17.42 66.38 24.01
CA LYS A 224 -18.05 66.88 25.25
C LYS A 224 -17.61 68.30 25.60
N SER A 225 -16.33 68.64 25.39
CA SER A 225 -15.84 70.01 25.59
C SER A 225 -16.51 70.99 24.63
N LYS A 226 -16.66 70.62 23.35
CA LYS A 226 -17.33 71.46 22.33
C LYS A 226 -18.81 71.68 22.65
N VAL A 227 -19.52 70.65 23.13
CA VAL A 227 -20.92 70.77 23.58
C VAL A 227 -21.06 71.74 24.75
N SER A 228 -20.12 71.76 25.70
CA SER A 228 -20.14 72.75 26.79
C SER A 228 -19.92 74.17 26.25
N GLN A 229 -18.90 74.38 25.42
CA GLN A 229 -18.56 75.67 24.83
C GLN A 229 -19.77 76.32 24.12
N ILE A 230 -20.42 75.58 23.21
CA ILE A 230 -21.58 76.07 22.44
C ILE A 230 -22.77 76.38 23.37
N LYS A 231 -22.95 75.62 24.45
CA LYS A 231 -24.01 75.86 25.44
C LYS A 231 -23.78 77.18 26.21
N ASP A 232 -22.53 77.44 26.60
CA ASP A 232 -22.14 78.67 27.30
C ASP A 232 -22.30 79.90 26.37
N ASP A 233 -21.92 79.78 25.10
CA ASP A 233 -22.11 80.84 24.08
C ASP A 233 -23.61 81.14 23.81
N ILE A 234 -24.46 80.11 23.71
CA ILE A 234 -25.93 80.29 23.62
C ILE A 234 -26.47 81.01 24.87
N GLN A 235 -25.99 80.65 26.06
CA GLN A 235 -26.42 81.25 27.33
C GLN A 235 -25.99 82.72 27.45
N LYS A 236 -24.81 83.07 26.94
CA LYS A 236 -24.33 84.45 26.82
C LYS A 236 -25.18 85.26 25.82
N LEU A 237 -25.33 84.80 24.58
CA LEU A 237 -26.15 85.48 23.57
C LEU A 237 -27.61 85.67 24.00
N THR A 238 -28.16 84.72 24.77
CA THR A 238 -29.50 84.84 25.37
C THR A 238 -29.56 85.98 26.41
N SER A 239 -28.49 86.16 27.18
CA SER A 239 -28.37 87.27 28.14
C SER A 239 -28.27 88.62 27.41
N ASP A 240 -27.43 88.71 26.37
CA ASP A 240 -27.27 89.91 25.54
C ASP A 240 -28.59 90.33 24.88
N LYS A 241 -29.32 89.36 24.31
CA LYS A 241 -30.67 89.57 23.77
C LYS A 241 -31.65 90.14 24.81
N ASN A 242 -31.64 89.60 26.02
CA ASN A 242 -32.52 90.07 27.09
C ASN A 242 -32.19 91.51 27.53
N GLY A 243 -30.91 91.89 27.53
CA GLY A 243 -30.48 93.27 27.76
C GLY A 243 -31.03 94.23 26.71
N LEU A 244 -30.87 93.92 25.42
CA LEU A 244 -31.41 94.73 24.32
C LEU A 244 -32.95 94.87 24.37
N VAL A 245 -33.67 93.81 24.80
CA VAL A 245 -35.13 93.89 25.02
C VAL A 245 -35.48 94.90 26.13
N GLN A 246 -34.68 94.97 27.20
CA GLN A 246 -34.87 95.97 28.26
C GLN A 246 -34.60 97.40 27.76
N GLU A 247 -33.58 97.59 26.91
CA GLU A 247 -33.30 98.90 26.28
C GLU A 247 -34.44 99.38 25.36
N ILE A 248 -35.04 98.47 24.58
CA ILE A 248 -36.25 98.79 23.78
C ILE A 248 -37.39 99.22 24.69
N ASN A 249 -37.66 98.46 25.75
CA ASN A 249 -38.75 98.77 26.67
C ASN A 249 -38.55 100.13 27.34
N LYS A 250 -37.32 100.49 27.70
CA LYS A 250 -36.97 101.83 28.21
C LYS A 250 -37.21 102.93 27.18
N THR A 251 -36.67 102.78 25.96
CA THR A 251 -36.86 103.74 24.87
C THR A 251 -38.34 103.93 24.52
N GLN A 252 -39.16 102.87 24.58
CA GLN A 252 -40.62 102.96 24.39
C GLN A 252 -41.31 103.75 25.50
N GLN A 253 -40.92 103.60 26.77
CA GLN A 253 -41.44 104.42 27.87
C GLN A 253 -41.03 105.90 27.75
N GLU A 254 -39.83 106.18 27.26
CA GLU A 254 -39.37 107.54 26.96
C GLU A 254 -40.22 108.18 25.84
N ILE A 255 -40.48 107.46 24.74
CA ILE A 255 -41.39 107.89 23.66
C ILE A 255 -42.80 108.16 24.19
N LEU A 256 -43.36 107.26 25.02
CA LEU A 256 -44.68 107.43 25.61
C LEU A 256 -44.75 108.69 26.49
N THR A 257 -43.74 108.89 27.33
CA THR A 257 -43.64 110.04 28.24
C THR A 257 -43.58 111.36 27.48
N THR A 258 -42.75 111.44 26.43
CA THR A 258 -42.63 112.67 25.62
C THR A 258 -43.86 112.89 24.73
N THR A 259 -44.52 111.83 24.27
CA THR A 259 -45.83 111.93 23.59
C THR A 259 -46.92 112.49 24.51
N GLN A 260 -46.97 112.06 25.78
CA GLN A 260 -47.90 112.60 26.78
C GLN A 260 -47.65 114.10 27.05
N LYS A 261 -46.38 114.49 27.23
CA LYS A 261 -45.98 115.92 27.36
C LYS A 261 -46.43 116.73 26.14
N GLN A 262 -46.17 116.24 24.93
CA GLN A 262 -46.56 116.92 23.70
C GLN A 262 -48.09 117.09 23.59
N ASN A 263 -48.87 116.07 23.94
CA ASN A 263 -50.34 116.16 23.92
C ASN A 263 -50.88 117.15 24.96
N HIS A 264 -50.22 117.32 26.10
CA HIS A 264 -50.54 118.39 27.06
C HIS A 264 -50.29 119.79 26.46
N ILE A 265 -49.13 120.01 25.82
CA ILE A 265 -48.82 121.28 25.11
C ILE A 265 -49.85 121.56 24.01
N LYS A 266 -50.22 120.58 23.19
CA LYS A 266 -51.26 120.73 22.14
C LYS A 266 -52.61 121.15 22.71
N LYS A 267 -52.98 120.64 23.90
CA LYS A 267 -54.22 121.06 24.58
C LYS A 267 -54.12 122.52 25.05
N GLN A 268 -53.03 122.89 25.74
CA GLN A 268 -52.81 124.27 26.19
C GLN A 268 -52.85 125.26 25.02
N LEU A 269 -52.21 124.92 23.89
CA LEU A 269 -52.25 125.69 22.66
C LEU A 269 -53.70 125.89 22.15
N SER A 270 -54.47 124.80 22.03
CA SER A 270 -55.87 124.84 21.59
C SER A 270 -56.75 125.69 22.51
N ASP A 271 -56.56 125.60 23.83
CA ASP A 271 -57.36 126.35 24.80
C ASP A 271 -56.99 127.85 24.79
N LYS A 272 -55.71 128.21 24.67
CA LYS A 272 -55.26 129.59 24.47
C LYS A 272 -55.73 130.20 23.14
N GLN A 273 -55.78 129.42 22.06
CA GLN A 273 -56.33 129.89 20.78
C GLN A 273 -57.80 130.34 20.91
N LYS A 274 -58.61 129.64 21.72
CA LYS A 274 -60.02 129.97 21.99
C LYS A 274 -60.16 131.24 22.83
N GLU A 275 -59.23 131.46 23.77
CA GLU A 275 -59.16 132.67 24.60
C GLU A 275 -58.97 133.93 23.74
N VAL A 276 -57.99 133.92 22.83
CA VAL A 276 -57.74 135.03 21.88
C VAL A 276 -58.96 135.29 20.98
N VAL A 277 -59.58 134.23 20.43
CA VAL A 277 -60.79 134.35 19.59
C VAL A 277 -61.96 134.96 20.38
N ARG A 278 -62.19 134.52 21.61
CA ARG A 278 -63.25 135.06 22.50
C ARG A 278 -63.03 136.54 22.78
N ASN A 279 -61.81 136.91 23.17
CA ASN A 279 -61.46 138.28 23.54
C ASN A 279 -61.54 139.24 22.35
N ASN A 280 -61.15 138.81 21.15
CA ASN A 280 -61.35 139.59 19.92
C ASN A 280 -62.84 139.89 19.66
N GLY A 281 -63.74 138.91 19.88
CA GLY A 281 -65.19 139.13 19.78
C GLY A 281 -65.74 140.14 20.80
N ILE A 282 -65.24 140.12 22.04
CA ILE A 282 -65.59 141.11 23.07
C ILE A 282 -65.08 142.50 22.67
N LEU A 283 -63.86 142.60 22.15
CA LEU A 283 -63.27 143.84 21.65
C LEU A 283 -64.14 144.47 20.54
N GLU A 284 -64.61 143.66 19.58
CA GLU A 284 -65.47 144.14 18.49
C GLU A 284 -66.79 144.73 19.02
N GLN A 285 -67.42 144.08 20.02
CA GLN A 285 -68.65 144.59 20.63
C GLN A 285 -68.40 145.92 21.37
N LYS A 286 -67.34 146.02 22.17
CA LYS A 286 -67.04 147.25 22.94
C LYS A 286 -66.78 148.46 22.04
N ASN A 287 -66.19 148.26 20.85
CA ASN A 287 -66.04 149.32 19.86
C ASN A 287 -67.39 149.80 19.29
N LYS A 288 -68.39 148.92 19.14
CA LYS A 288 -69.76 149.29 18.73
C LYS A 288 -70.44 150.12 19.83
N ASP A 289 -70.35 149.67 21.09
CA ASP A 289 -70.90 150.38 22.25
C ASP A 289 -70.35 151.82 22.34
N LEU A 290 -69.03 151.98 22.17
CA LEU A 290 -68.34 153.29 22.20
C LEU A 290 -68.81 154.24 21.09
N ASN A 291 -69.02 153.73 19.87
CA ASN A 291 -69.49 154.54 18.75
C ASN A 291 -70.93 155.02 18.95
N ASN A 292 -71.79 154.23 19.59
CA ASN A 292 -73.17 154.63 19.90
C ASN A 292 -73.21 155.79 20.91
N ILE A 293 -72.45 155.70 22.01
CA ILE A 293 -72.35 156.77 23.02
C ILE A 293 -71.85 158.09 22.39
N LYS A 294 -70.97 158.01 21.39
CA LYS A 294 -70.47 159.19 20.68
C LYS A 294 -71.58 159.91 19.89
N ALA A 295 -72.50 159.17 19.27
CA ALA A 295 -73.62 159.77 18.53
C ALA A 295 -74.62 160.48 19.46
N GLU A 296 -74.95 159.87 20.61
CA GLU A 296 -75.84 160.46 21.63
C GLU A 296 -75.34 161.84 22.12
N LEU A 297 -74.01 162.01 22.24
CA LEU A 297 -73.38 163.27 22.66
C LEU A 297 -73.45 164.38 21.60
N GLU A 298 -73.38 164.04 20.32
CA GLU A 298 -73.48 165.02 19.23
C GLU A 298 -74.93 165.52 19.07
N GLU A 299 -75.94 164.65 19.26
CA GLU A 299 -77.35 165.06 19.23
C GLU A 299 -77.71 165.99 20.41
N LEU A 300 -77.29 165.65 21.63
CA LEU A 300 -77.63 166.43 22.83
C LEU A 300 -77.02 167.85 22.81
N ASN A 301 -75.82 168.01 22.24
CA ASN A 301 -75.20 169.33 22.03
C ASN A 301 -75.98 170.21 21.03
N ASN A 302 -76.51 169.63 19.95
CA ASN A 302 -77.25 170.39 18.93
C ASN A 302 -78.56 170.99 19.47
N GLN A 303 -79.22 170.32 20.41
CA GLN A 303 -80.44 170.83 21.06
C GLN A 303 -80.18 172.13 21.87
N LYS A 304 -78.98 172.27 22.46
CA LYS A 304 -78.60 173.46 23.26
C LYS A 304 -78.55 174.74 22.41
N ALA A 305 -78.21 174.64 21.13
CA ALA A 305 -77.99 175.79 20.25
C ALA A 305 -79.29 176.43 19.70
N GLN A 306 -80.34 175.64 19.45
CA GLN A 306 -81.49 176.12 18.67
C GLN A 306 -82.47 177.01 19.44
N ASN A 307 -82.70 176.75 20.74
CA ASN A 307 -83.73 177.47 21.50
C ASN A 307 -83.40 178.95 21.78
N LEU A 308 -82.11 179.30 21.93
CA LEU A 308 -81.68 180.67 22.24
C LEU A 308 -81.97 181.69 21.13
N ILE A 309 -81.92 181.26 19.87
CA ILE A 309 -81.99 182.16 18.70
C ILE A 309 -83.44 182.65 18.44
N LYS A 310 -84.46 181.91 18.90
CA LYS A 310 -85.86 182.22 18.59
C LYS A 310 -86.41 183.42 19.39
N ASN A 311 -86.16 183.47 20.70
CA ASN A 311 -86.79 184.46 21.60
C ASN A 311 -86.32 185.91 21.37
N LEU A 312 -85.06 186.13 20.99
CA LEU A 312 -84.50 187.49 20.89
C LEU A 312 -85.05 188.30 19.71
N LYS A 313 -85.70 187.66 18.73
CA LYS A 313 -86.10 188.31 17.48
C LYS A 313 -87.45 189.02 17.54
N GLU A 314 -88.34 188.64 18.46
CA GLU A 314 -89.70 189.19 18.54
C GLU A 314 -89.79 190.51 19.34
N ILE A 315 -88.75 190.85 20.13
CA ILE A 315 -88.74 192.01 21.03
C ILE A 315 -88.37 193.32 20.28
N LEU A 316 -87.56 193.23 19.23
CA LEU A 316 -86.92 194.40 18.59
C LEU A 316 -87.92 195.28 17.83
N ASP A 317 -88.78 194.67 17.00
CA ASP A 317 -89.70 195.37 16.09
C ASP A 317 -90.73 196.26 16.80
N LYS A 318 -90.97 196.03 18.09
CA LYS A 318 -92.01 196.74 18.86
C LYS A 318 -91.59 198.14 19.33
N LYS A 319 -90.28 198.45 19.37
CA LYS A 319 -89.77 199.71 19.98
C LYS A 319 -89.54 200.87 19.01
N GLU A 320 -89.32 200.60 17.72
CA GLU A 320 -89.00 201.66 16.74
C GLU A 320 -90.19 202.62 16.48
N LYS A 321 -91.42 202.18 16.77
CA LYS A 321 -92.66 202.89 16.41
C LYS A 321 -93.08 203.99 17.39
N ASP A 322 -92.71 203.88 18.66
CA ASP A 322 -93.12 204.83 19.72
C ASP A 322 -92.48 206.23 19.54
N LYS A 323 -91.26 206.27 18.98
CA LYS A 323 -90.39 207.45 18.90
C LYS A 323 -91.00 208.61 18.09
N GLN A 324 -91.72 208.31 17.00
CA GLN A 324 -92.16 209.32 16.02
C GLN A 324 -93.38 210.15 16.46
N ASN A 325 -94.03 209.83 17.58
CA ASN A 325 -95.28 210.49 17.98
C ASN A 325 -95.08 211.66 18.96
N ILE A 326 -94.02 211.63 19.77
CA ILE A 326 -93.78 212.62 20.85
C ILE A 326 -93.41 214.00 20.30
N GLU A 327 -92.66 214.06 19.19
CA GLU A 327 -92.11 215.30 18.62
C GLU A 327 -93.18 216.31 18.16
N LYS A 328 -94.44 215.89 17.97
CA LYS A 328 -95.54 216.78 17.53
C LYS A 328 -96.25 217.53 18.64
N GLN A 329 -96.27 217.04 19.89
CA GLN A 329 -97.07 217.66 20.95
C GLN A 329 -96.49 218.98 21.47
N ILE A 330 -95.17 219.15 21.40
CA ILE A 330 -94.43 220.32 21.90
C ILE A 330 -94.87 221.63 21.22
N SER A 331 -95.43 221.55 20.00
CA SER A 331 -95.85 222.69 19.17
C SER A 331 -96.95 223.59 19.77
N ASN A 332 -97.82 223.08 20.65
CA ASN A 332 -99.06 223.78 21.00
C ASN A 332 -98.97 224.72 22.21
N ASN A 333 -98.17 224.39 23.23
CA ASN A 333 -98.29 225.02 24.56
C ASN A 333 -97.86 226.50 24.61
N GLN A 334 -96.98 226.94 23.70
CA GLN A 334 -96.48 228.33 23.69
C GLN A 334 -97.51 229.36 23.20
N LYS A 335 -98.56 228.95 22.47
CA LYS A 335 -99.64 229.85 22.03
C LYS A 335 -100.55 230.31 23.18
N THR A 336 -100.61 229.57 24.28
CA THR A 336 -101.49 229.87 25.43
C THR A 336 -101.12 231.19 26.11
N ILE A 337 -99.83 231.46 26.30
CA ILE A 337 -99.31 232.68 26.95
C ILE A 337 -99.73 233.96 26.19
N SER A 338 -99.94 233.88 24.87
CA SER A 338 -100.38 235.01 24.04
C SER A 338 -101.72 235.61 24.47
N LYS A 339 -102.58 234.86 25.18
CA LYS A 339 -103.87 235.34 25.71
C LYS A 339 -103.79 236.07 27.05
N LEU A 340 -102.67 236.01 27.76
CA LEU A 340 -102.51 236.73 29.05
C LEU A 340 -102.53 238.27 28.86
N ASN A 341 -102.40 238.77 27.62
CA ASN A 341 -102.62 240.17 27.27
C ASN A 341 -104.08 240.65 27.44
N ASP A 342 -105.06 239.75 27.26
CA ASP A 342 -106.47 240.14 27.15
C ASP A 342 -107.18 240.20 28.51
N GLU A 343 -106.78 239.37 29.49
CA GLU A 343 -107.21 239.53 30.88
C GLU A 343 -106.80 240.88 31.45
N ILE A 344 -105.57 241.32 31.14
CA ILE A 344 -105.07 242.65 31.48
C ILE A 344 -105.54 243.73 30.46
N SER A 345 -106.41 243.36 29.52
CA SER A 345 -107.34 244.29 28.87
C SER A 345 -108.73 244.35 29.51
N ASN A 346 -108.91 243.65 30.63
CA ASN A 346 -109.76 244.10 31.72
C ASN A 346 -108.99 244.88 32.82
N LEU A 347 -107.75 245.39 32.58
CA LEU A 347 -106.95 246.16 33.56
C LEU A 347 -107.37 247.61 33.92
N LYS A 348 -108.32 248.37 33.37
CA LYS A 348 -109.49 248.26 32.49
C LYS A 348 -110.86 247.82 33.10
N ARG A 349 -110.96 247.33 34.36
CA ARG A 349 -112.27 246.91 34.98
C ARG A 349 -112.38 246.64 36.52
N GLU A 350 -111.73 247.38 37.43
CA GLU A 350 -112.44 247.80 38.68
C GLU A 350 -112.27 249.31 38.89
N LEU A 351 -113.26 250.10 38.53
CA LEU A 351 -114.14 249.78 37.40
C LEU A 351 -113.60 250.30 36.08
N THR A 352 -112.37 250.81 36.11
CA THR A 352 -111.43 250.73 34.98
C THR A 352 -109.99 250.44 35.44
N ASN A 353 -109.74 250.03 36.71
CA ASN A 353 -108.38 250.11 37.32
C ASN A 353 -107.97 249.08 38.44
N SER A 354 -108.82 248.21 39.04
CA SER A 354 -108.36 247.26 40.10
C SER A 354 -108.68 245.73 40.03
N ASN A 355 -109.88 245.24 39.63
CA ASN A 355 -110.17 243.81 39.35
C ASN A 355 -109.48 243.37 38.06
N SER A 356 -109.40 244.27 37.10
CA SER A 356 -108.12 244.62 36.50
C SER A 356 -106.85 243.80 36.84
N ASN A 357 -106.37 243.85 38.08
CA ASN A 357 -105.40 242.90 38.62
C ASN A 357 -106.12 241.73 39.31
N ASN A 358 -107.08 242.03 40.18
CA ASN A 358 -107.63 241.08 41.17
C ASN A 358 -108.47 239.92 40.57
N SER A 359 -109.21 240.19 39.50
CA SER A 359 -109.91 239.22 38.66
C SER A 359 -108.93 238.42 37.82
N SER A 360 -107.88 239.01 37.25
CA SER A 360 -106.88 238.20 36.51
C SER A 360 -106.17 237.23 37.45
N ILE A 361 -105.77 237.68 38.64
CA ILE A 361 -105.25 236.80 39.70
C ILE A 361 -106.30 235.73 40.10
N LYS A 362 -107.59 236.06 40.16
CA LYS A 362 -108.65 235.06 40.43
C LYS A 362 -108.90 234.08 39.29
N THR A 363 -108.87 234.50 38.03
CA THR A 363 -108.99 233.60 36.88
C THR A 363 -107.75 232.73 36.78
N GLU A 364 -106.55 233.29 36.98
CA GLU A 364 -105.29 232.53 37.03
C GLU A 364 -105.34 231.47 38.14
N ILE A 365 -105.82 231.81 39.35
CA ILE A 365 -106.06 230.82 40.41
C ILE A 365 -107.06 229.74 39.95
N ALA A 366 -108.19 230.10 39.35
CA ALA A 366 -109.19 229.12 38.88
C ALA A 366 -108.70 228.25 37.69
N GLU A 367 -107.85 228.79 36.82
CA GLU A 367 -107.15 228.04 35.77
C GLU A 367 -106.08 227.13 36.37
N LYS A 368 -105.36 227.56 37.42
CA LYS A 368 -104.41 226.71 38.16
C LYS A 368 -105.15 225.58 38.88
N GLU A 369 -106.31 225.83 39.46
CA GLU A 369 -107.15 224.78 40.08
C GLU A 369 -107.65 223.76 39.05
N ASN A 370 -108.07 224.20 37.86
CA ASN A 370 -108.41 223.28 36.77
C ASN A 370 -107.18 222.54 36.21
N GLN A 371 -106.03 223.20 36.04
CA GLN A 371 -104.76 222.56 35.65
C GLN A 371 -104.36 221.49 36.67
N ILE A 372 -104.46 221.78 37.97
CA ILE A 372 -104.22 220.82 39.07
C ILE A 372 -105.19 219.64 39.00
N LYS A 373 -106.45 219.86 38.61
CA LYS A 373 -107.43 218.78 38.42
C LYS A 373 -107.04 217.85 37.27
N THR A 374 -106.72 218.40 36.09
CA THR A 374 -106.27 217.60 34.94
C THR A 374 -104.96 216.85 35.25
N ILE A 375 -104.00 217.49 35.92
CA ILE A 375 -102.73 216.87 36.34
C ILE A 375 -102.95 215.72 37.34
N LYS A 376 -104.00 215.77 38.18
CA LYS A 376 -104.39 214.62 39.02
C LYS A 376 -104.95 213.46 38.20
N GLU A 377 -105.81 213.75 37.23
CA GLU A 377 -106.41 212.75 36.34
C GLU A 377 -105.33 212.06 35.45
N GLU A 378 -104.32 212.81 34.97
CA GLU A 378 -103.16 212.25 34.25
C GLU A 378 -102.22 211.43 35.16
N ASN A 379 -101.93 211.88 36.39
CA ASN A 379 -101.07 211.14 37.32
C ASN A 379 -101.66 209.78 37.70
N GLU A 380 -102.97 209.71 37.99
CA GLU A 380 -103.60 208.46 38.39
C GLU A 380 -103.70 207.46 37.22
N SER A 381 -103.76 207.95 35.97
CA SER A 381 -103.58 207.15 34.76
C SER A 381 -102.15 206.59 34.65
N LYS A 382 -101.12 207.44 34.80
CA LYS A 382 -99.70 207.02 34.77
C LYS A 382 -99.34 206.01 35.86
N LYS A 383 -100.00 206.09 37.01
CA LYS A 383 -99.88 205.15 38.14
C LYS A 383 -100.41 203.76 37.80
N GLN A 384 -101.53 203.64 37.07
CA GLN A 384 -102.02 202.34 36.57
C GLN A 384 -101.08 201.75 35.51
N GLU A 385 -100.51 202.59 34.64
CA GLU A 385 -99.53 202.18 33.63
C GLU A 385 -98.25 201.61 34.27
N LEU A 386 -97.78 202.23 35.37
CA LEU A 386 -96.68 201.73 36.21
C LEU A 386 -96.95 200.34 36.82
N GLN A 387 -98.13 200.14 37.42
CA GLN A 387 -98.49 198.85 38.04
C GLN A 387 -98.51 197.69 37.02
N ASN A 388 -98.97 197.96 35.78
CA ASN A 388 -98.91 196.96 34.72
C ASN A 388 -97.47 196.64 34.29
N LEU A 389 -96.54 197.60 34.33
CA LEU A 389 -95.12 197.33 34.04
C LEU A 389 -94.46 196.46 35.12
N GLU A 390 -94.75 196.70 36.41
CA GLU A 390 -94.26 195.84 37.50
C GLU A 390 -94.73 194.38 37.36
N SER A 391 -95.99 194.14 36.98
CA SER A 391 -96.48 192.77 36.77
C SER A 391 -95.71 192.06 35.64
N ASN A 392 -95.50 192.73 34.50
CA ASN A 392 -94.79 192.15 33.36
C ASN A 392 -93.31 191.84 33.67
N ILE A 393 -92.63 192.67 34.49
CA ILE A 393 -91.26 192.43 34.93
C ILE A 393 -91.17 191.16 35.80
N ASN A 394 -92.13 190.95 36.71
CA ASN A 394 -92.15 189.79 37.59
C ASN A 394 -92.33 188.46 36.82
N ASP A 395 -93.18 188.43 35.79
CA ASP A 395 -93.38 187.24 34.98
C ASP A 395 -92.20 186.96 34.02
N LEU A 396 -91.52 188.01 33.53
CA LEU A 396 -90.25 187.83 32.80
C LEU A 396 -89.15 187.22 33.68
N ASN A 397 -88.99 187.68 34.92
CA ASN A 397 -88.00 187.13 35.86
C ASN A 397 -88.25 185.64 36.17
N ARG A 398 -89.52 185.22 36.32
CA ARG A 398 -89.88 183.79 36.45
C ARG A 398 -89.46 182.97 35.23
N ASN A 399 -89.71 183.47 34.02
CA ASN A 399 -89.36 182.77 32.79
C ASN A 399 -87.84 182.62 32.60
N ILE A 400 -87.05 183.63 32.98
CA ILE A 400 -85.58 183.54 32.98
C ILE A 400 -85.10 182.45 33.95
N SER A 401 -85.55 182.49 35.21
CA SER A 401 -85.16 181.50 36.24
C SER A 401 -85.49 180.05 35.83
N ASN A 402 -86.58 179.82 35.10
CA ASN A 402 -86.95 178.50 34.58
C ASN A 402 -86.00 178.01 33.46
N GLN A 403 -85.50 178.90 32.59
CA GLN A 403 -84.55 178.51 31.54
C GLN A 403 -83.13 178.27 32.07
N GLU A 404 -82.70 179.01 33.09
CA GLU A 404 -81.42 178.76 33.77
C GLU A 404 -81.35 177.35 34.37
N GLU A 405 -82.44 176.89 34.98
CA GLU A 405 -82.51 175.55 35.58
C GLU A 405 -82.51 174.43 34.53
N LEU A 406 -83.23 174.60 33.42
CA LEU A 406 -83.22 173.63 32.32
C LEU A 406 -81.81 173.46 31.70
N ASN A 407 -81.03 174.55 31.58
CA ASN A 407 -79.66 174.48 31.07
C ASN A 407 -78.73 173.65 31.98
N LYS A 408 -78.81 173.81 33.31
CA LYS A 408 -78.02 173.02 34.27
C LYS A 408 -78.29 171.53 34.14
N GLN A 409 -79.57 171.15 33.93
CA GLN A 409 -79.97 169.75 33.78
C GLN A 409 -79.47 169.11 32.47
N LEU A 410 -79.38 169.88 31.39
CA LEU A 410 -78.78 169.41 30.13
C LEU A 410 -77.26 169.25 30.24
N ASP A 411 -76.55 170.23 30.80
CA ASP A 411 -75.10 170.15 30.97
C ASP A 411 -74.68 169.00 31.91
N SER A 412 -75.48 168.73 32.96
CA SER A 412 -75.29 167.55 33.83
C SER A 412 -75.38 166.22 33.06
N LYS A 413 -76.32 166.10 32.09
CA LYS A 413 -76.47 164.88 31.27
C LYS A 413 -75.31 164.70 30.29
N ILE A 414 -74.82 165.79 29.68
CA ILE A 414 -73.63 165.77 28.82
C ILE A 414 -72.41 165.25 29.61
N GLN A 415 -72.21 165.72 30.85
CA GLN A 415 -71.08 165.31 31.68
C GLN A 415 -71.10 163.80 32.01
N VAL A 416 -72.26 163.21 32.31
CA VAL A 416 -72.39 161.76 32.57
C VAL A 416 -72.01 160.94 31.32
N LYS A 417 -72.53 161.31 30.15
CA LYS A 417 -72.20 160.61 28.88
C LYS A 417 -70.72 160.69 28.53
N GLN A 418 -70.06 161.80 28.86
CA GLN A 418 -68.61 161.96 28.68
C GLN A 418 -67.80 160.98 29.57
N GLN A 419 -68.29 160.66 30.77
CA GLN A 419 -67.67 159.67 31.68
C GLN A 419 -67.90 158.23 31.22
N GLU A 420 -69.11 157.90 30.76
CA GLU A 420 -69.42 156.57 30.18
C GLU A 420 -68.47 156.23 29.02
N LYS A 421 -68.20 157.21 28.15
CA LYS A 421 -67.26 157.10 27.03
C LYS A 421 -65.85 156.71 27.49
N GLN A 422 -65.29 157.45 28.46
CA GLN A 422 -63.92 157.22 28.96
C GLN A 422 -63.76 155.82 29.61
N SER A 423 -64.77 155.35 30.33
CA SER A 423 -64.78 153.99 30.90
C SER A 423 -64.68 152.92 29.80
N LYS A 424 -65.41 153.06 28.68
CA LYS A 424 -65.36 152.09 27.57
C LYS A 424 -64.04 152.13 26.81
N GLU A 425 -63.42 153.29 26.68
CA GLU A 425 -62.08 153.43 26.08
C GLU A 425 -61.01 152.70 26.90
N GLN A 426 -61.12 152.69 28.24
CA GLN A 426 -60.22 151.94 29.12
C GLN A 426 -60.44 150.41 29.05
N GLU A 427 -61.69 149.94 29.04
CA GLU A 427 -62.03 148.51 28.87
C GLU A 427 -61.43 147.93 27.57
N ILE A 428 -61.49 148.70 26.48
CA ILE A 428 -60.95 148.29 25.16
C ILE A 428 -59.42 148.16 25.18
N GLN A 429 -58.70 148.96 25.98
CA GLN A 429 -57.24 148.89 26.04
C GLN A 429 -56.75 147.63 26.77
N ILE A 430 -57.38 147.27 27.89
CA ILE A 430 -56.99 146.10 28.70
C ILE A 430 -57.08 144.81 27.87
N ILE A 431 -58.18 144.63 27.12
CA ILE A 431 -58.42 143.44 26.29
C ILE A 431 -57.36 143.29 25.17
N LYS A 432 -56.81 144.40 24.64
CA LYS A 432 -55.71 144.34 23.66
C LYS A 432 -54.42 143.82 24.26
N GLU A 433 -54.09 144.24 25.48
CA GLU A 433 -52.87 143.83 26.18
C GLU A 433 -52.92 142.37 26.62
N GLU A 434 -54.11 141.87 27.01
CA GLU A 434 -54.36 140.45 27.27
C GLU A 434 -54.17 139.61 26.00
N ASN A 435 -54.72 140.06 24.86
CA ASN A 435 -54.55 139.36 23.58
C ASN A 435 -53.11 139.35 23.07
N SER A 436 -52.31 140.39 23.33
CA SER A 436 -50.88 140.34 22.98
C SER A 436 -50.15 139.25 23.78
N LYS A 437 -50.36 139.21 25.10
CA LYS A 437 -49.72 138.22 25.99
C LYS A 437 -50.12 136.78 25.63
N ALA A 438 -51.39 136.54 25.30
CA ALA A 438 -51.86 135.22 24.89
C ALA A 438 -51.27 134.75 23.55
N ASN A 439 -51.03 135.66 22.59
CA ASN A 439 -50.37 135.32 21.32
C ASN A 439 -48.88 134.96 21.50
N ASP A 440 -48.16 135.65 22.39
CA ASP A 440 -46.78 135.29 22.73
C ASP A 440 -46.71 133.93 23.46
N GLU A 441 -47.70 133.60 24.30
CA GLU A 441 -47.81 132.28 24.94
C GLU A 441 -48.04 131.16 23.92
N ILE A 442 -48.96 131.36 22.96
CA ILE A 442 -49.23 130.44 21.84
C ILE A 442 -47.93 130.11 21.08
N LYS A 443 -47.19 131.12 20.64
CA LYS A 443 -45.92 130.96 19.89
C LYS A 443 -44.86 130.16 20.66
N ASN A 444 -44.81 130.31 21.98
CA ASN A 444 -43.91 129.55 22.85
C ASN A 444 -44.33 128.08 23.03
N LEU A 445 -45.64 127.78 22.98
CA LEU A 445 -46.17 126.42 23.00
C LEU A 445 -45.93 125.70 21.66
N GLU A 446 -46.05 126.40 20.52
CA GLU A 446 -45.75 125.86 19.19
C GLU A 446 -44.29 125.38 19.08
N ASN A 447 -43.33 126.18 19.54
CA ASN A 447 -41.91 125.81 19.55
C ASN A 447 -41.65 124.53 20.38
N LYS A 448 -42.19 124.45 21.60
CA LYS A 448 -42.06 123.26 22.46
C LYS A 448 -42.68 122.01 21.81
N ASN A 449 -43.82 122.15 21.13
CA ASN A 449 -44.46 121.06 20.38
C ASN A 449 -43.58 120.60 19.20
N SER A 450 -42.87 121.52 18.53
CA SER A 450 -41.90 121.22 17.47
C SER A 450 -40.68 120.44 17.98
N ASP A 451 -40.10 120.85 19.11
CA ASP A 451 -38.93 120.16 19.68
C ASP A 451 -39.26 118.75 20.18
N PHE A 452 -40.43 118.54 20.81
CA PHE A 452 -40.88 117.19 21.17
C PHE A 452 -41.09 116.28 19.94
N ASN A 453 -41.42 116.80 18.75
CA ASN A 453 -41.45 115.96 17.53
C ASN A 453 -40.05 115.46 17.15
N LYS A 454 -39.01 116.29 17.31
CA LYS A 454 -37.60 115.92 17.01
C LYS A 454 -37.11 114.84 17.99
N GLU A 455 -37.42 115.01 19.27
CA GLU A 455 -37.10 114.05 20.34
C GLU A 455 -37.78 112.69 20.09
N ILE A 456 -39.09 112.67 19.83
CA ILE A 456 -39.86 111.46 19.51
C ILE A 456 -39.30 110.77 18.26
N LYS A 457 -38.88 111.51 17.23
CA LYS A 457 -38.24 110.91 16.05
C LYS A 457 -36.92 110.23 16.41
N SER A 458 -36.01 110.93 17.10
CA SER A 458 -34.69 110.40 17.47
C SER A 458 -34.78 109.15 18.34
N LEU A 459 -35.77 109.07 19.24
CA LEU A 459 -36.02 107.87 20.04
C LEU A 459 -36.57 106.69 19.20
N ASN A 460 -37.39 106.94 18.18
CA ASN A 460 -37.85 105.90 17.25
C ASN A 460 -36.72 105.40 16.33
N ASP A 461 -35.86 106.29 15.84
CA ASP A 461 -34.66 105.93 15.08
C ASP A 461 -33.73 105.04 15.95
N THR A 462 -33.57 105.38 17.23
CA THR A 462 -32.81 104.58 18.22
C THR A 462 -33.43 103.21 18.46
N LYS A 463 -34.75 103.15 18.71
CA LYS A 463 -35.51 101.90 18.88
C LYS A 463 -35.27 100.95 17.71
N THR A 464 -35.39 101.45 16.48
CA THR A 464 -35.24 100.65 15.25
C THR A 464 -33.86 100.00 15.13
N GLN A 465 -32.79 100.72 15.55
CA GLN A 465 -31.43 100.17 15.58
C GLN A 465 -31.26 99.04 16.61
N ILE A 466 -31.98 99.10 17.75
CA ILE A 466 -31.94 98.03 18.76
C ILE A 466 -32.77 96.82 18.28
N GLU A 467 -33.91 97.05 17.62
CA GLU A 467 -34.71 95.99 16.98
C GLU A 467 -33.91 95.19 15.96
N GLN A 468 -33.09 95.84 15.13
CA GLN A 468 -32.16 95.16 14.22
C GLN A 468 -31.14 94.30 14.97
N LYS A 469 -30.46 94.84 16.00
CA LYS A 469 -29.48 94.07 16.80
C LYS A 469 -30.11 92.81 17.45
N ILE A 470 -31.35 92.89 17.91
CA ILE A 470 -32.08 91.73 18.46
C ILE A 470 -32.35 90.68 17.38
N SER A 471 -32.63 91.09 16.14
CA SER A 471 -32.77 90.17 15.00
C SER A 471 -31.46 89.41 14.75
N ASP A 472 -30.34 90.14 14.68
CA ASP A 472 -29.03 89.56 14.40
C ASP A 472 -28.58 88.59 15.50
N VAL A 473 -28.70 88.97 16.78
CA VAL A 473 -28.42 88.08 17.93
C VAL A 473 -29.36 86.86 17.93
N SER A 474 -30.62 87.02 17.53
CA SER A 474 -31.57 85.89 17.43
C SER A 474 -31.18 84.89 16.34
N ASN A 475 -30.61 85.37 15.22
CA ASN A 475 -30.09 84.51 14.16
C ASN A 475 -28.83 83.77 14.62
N SER A 476 -27.92 84.43 15.35
CA SER A 476 -26.76 83.77 15.97
C SER A 476 -27.15 82.66 16.94
N ILE A 477 -28.11 82.90 17.84
CA ILE A 477 -28.65 81.87 18.76
C ILE A 477 -29.24 80.68 17.99
N LYS A 478 -29.94 80.92 16.88
CA LYS A 478 -30.53 79.87 16.03
C LYS A 478 -29.45 79.00 15.36
N ASN A 479 -28.39 79.62 14.88
CA ASN A 479 -27.26 78.92 14.27
C ASN A 479 -26.54 78.05 15.32
N GLU A 480 -26.18 78.61 16.48
CA GLU A 480 -25.50 77.83 17.52
C GLU A 480 -26.38 76.71 18.09
N LYS A 481 -27.71 76.90 18.18
CA LYS A 481 -28.62 75.81 18.55
C LYS A 481 -28.62 74.68 17.52
N THR A 482 -28.41 74.99 16.24
CA THR A 482 -28.30 73.99 15.16
C THR A 482 -26.94 73.28 15.20
N ASN A 483 -25.85 74.01 15.49
CA ASN A 483 -24.54 73.44 15.77
C ASN A 483 -24.59 72.47 16.97
N LEU A 484 -25.21 72.89 18.07
CA LEU A 484 -25.40 72.09 19.28
C LEU A 484 -26.13 70.78 18.98
N GLU A 485 -27.24 70.82 18.23
CA GLU A 485 -27.96 69.61 17.82
C GLU A 485 -27.10 68.65 16.99
N ASN A 486 -26.29 69.17 16.05
CA ASN A 486 -25.45 68.35 15.18
C ASN A 486 -24.29 67.70 15.96
N VAL A 487 -23.58 68.48 16.79
CA VAL A 487 -22.50 67.95 17.65
C VAL A 487 -23.04 66.98 18.71
N THR A 488 -24.27 67.19 19.21
CA THR A 488 -24.94 66.23 20.12
C THR A 488 -25.26 64.92 19.42
N LYS A 489 -25.81 64.95 18.20
CA LYS A 489 -26.07 63.73 17.40
C LYS A 489 -24.78 62.96 17.08
N GLU A 490 -23.70 63.67 16.77
CA GLU A 490 -22.39 63.05 16.56
C GLU A 490 -21.85 62.44 17.86
N LEU A 491 -21.92 63.16 18.99
CA LEU A 491 -21.52 62.69 20.31
C LEU A 491 -22.28 61.42 20.71
N ASP A 492 -23.61 61.39 20.57
CA ASP A 492 -24.44 60.21 20.85
C ASP A 492 -24.05 59.00 19.97
N SER A 493 -23.73 59.24 18.70
CA SER A 493 -23.26 58.17 17.80
C SER A 493 -21.91 57.59 18.25
N LYS A 494 -20.98 58.44 18.73
CA LYS A 494 -19.67 58.03 19.20
C LYS A 494 -19.73 57.36 20.57
N VAL A 495 -20.62 57.81 21.46
CA VAL A 495 -20.88 57.15 22.74
C VAL A 495 -21.40 55.73 22.52
N LYS A 496 -22.35 55.52 21.59
CA LYS A 496 -22.80 54.16 21.24
C LYS A 496 -21.68 53.29 20.65
N GLU A 497 -20.86 53.83 19.74
CA GLU A 497 -19.69 53.12 19.20
C GLU A 497 -18.71 52.73 20.32
N LEU A 498 -18.50 53.59 21.31
CA LEU A 498 -17.66 53.30 22.47
C LEU A 498 -18.28 52.25 23.39
N ASP A 499 -19.57 52.31 23.69
CA ASP A 499 -20.21 51.38 24.63
C ASP A 499 -20.25 49.96 24.05
N GLU A 500 -20.58 49.80 22.76
CA GLU A 500 -20.44 48.53 22.04
C GLU A 500 -19.00 48.00 22.06
N LEU A 501 -18.00 48.87 21.88
CA LEU A 501 -16.60 48.49 21.92
C LEU A 501 -16.10 48.25 23.35
N LYS A 502 -16.71 48.82 24.38
CA LYS A 502 -16.41 48.52 25.79
C LYS A 502 -16.90 47.13 26.18
N GLU A 503 -18.12 46.77 25.79
CA GLU A 503 -18.64 45.43 26.03
C GLU A 503 -17.83 44.37 25.27
N LYS A 504 -17.51 44.61 23.99
CA LYS A 504 -16.56 43.77 23.23
C LYS A 504 -15.19 43.68 23.90
N ASN A 505 -14.63 44.79 24.40
CA ASN A 505 -13.31 44.82 25.04
C ASN A 505 -13.29 44.17 26.44
N LYS A 506 -14.42 44.13 27.16
CA LYS A 506 -14.57 43.33 28.39
C LYS A 506 -14.52 41.83 28.06
N ASN A 507 -15.36 41.38 27.13
CA ASN A 507 -15.41 39.97 26.72
C ASN A 507 -14.06 39.53 26.15
N SER A 508 -13.43 40.38 25.34
CA SER A 508 -12.05 40.23 24.85
C SER A 508 -10.99 40.15 25.95
N SER A 509 -11.16 40.83 27.08
CA SER A 509 -10.24 40.74 28.22
C SER A 509 -10.37 39.40 28.94
N GLU A 510 -11.59 38.86 29.04
CA GLU A 510 -11.86 37.53 29.58
C GLU A 510 -11.31 36.45 28.62
N GLU A 511 -11.50 36.62 27.31
CA GLU A 511 -10.84 35.80 26.27
C GLU A 511 -9.32 35.88 26.33
N ILE A 512 -8.70 37.06 26.50
CA ILE A 512 -7.24 37.21 26.68
C ILE A 512 -6.75 36.37 27.87
N GLN A 513 -7.50 36.30 28.96
CA GLN A 513 -7.11 35.52 30.14
C GLN A 513 -7.18 34.01 29.87
N VAL A 514 -8.23 33.56 29.15
CA VAL A 514 -8.36 32.16 28.69
C VAL A 514 -7.33 31.79 27.63
N LEU A 515 -7.03 32.67 26.68
CA LEU A 515 -6.02 32.46 25.64
C LEU A 515 -4.62 32.36 26.26
N LYS A 516 -4.28 33.21 27.22
CA LYS A 516 -3.03 33.11 27.98
C LYS A 516 -2.88 31.76 28.69
N SER A 517 -3.92 31.30 29.40
CA SER A 517 -3.85 30.01 30.10
C SER A 517 -3.74 28.82 29.13
N LYS A 518 -4.37 28.91 27.95
CA LYS A 518 -4.22 27.92 26.87
C LYS A 518 -2.80 27.92 26.28
N ILE A 519 -2.23 29.08 25.95
CA ILE A 519 -0.86 29.22 25.45
C ILE A 519 0.14 28.63 26.45
N GLU A 520 -0.02 28.93 27.74
CA GLU A 520 0.86 28.38 28.79
C GLU A 520 0.73 26.85 28.90
N SER A 521 -0.48 26.31 28.81
CA SER A 521 -0.70 24.85 28.78
C SER A 521 -0.11 24.18 27.52
N SER A 522 -0.13 24.85 26.36
CA SER A 522 0.55 24.39 25.15
C SER A 522 2.07 24.41 25.31
N LYS A 523 2.64 25.47 25.91
CA LYS A 523 4.10 25.55 26.21
C LYS A 523 4.56 24.44 27.14
N LEU A 524 3.82 24.17 28.22
CA LEU A 524 4.10 23.05 29.12
C LEU A 524 4.01 21.70 28.39
N LYS A 525 3.00 21.49 27.53
CA LYS A 525 2.85 20.26 26.75
C LYS A 525 3.96 20.08 25.70
N ILE A 526 4.37 21.16 25.03
CA ILE A 526 5.53 21.18 24.12
C ILE A 526 6.80 20.77 24.86
N GLN A 527 7.05 21.36 26.02
CA GLN A 527 8.23 21.06 26.83
C GLN A 527 8.26 19.60 27.33
N ASP A 528 7.09 19.01 27.60
CA ASP A 528 6.98 17.61 28.04
C ASP A 528 7.11 16.61 26.88
N LEU A 529 6.55 16.95 25.70
CA LEU A 529 6.77 16.21 24.45
C LEU A 529 8.25 16.24 24.04
N GLU A 530 8.94 17.39 24.19
CA GLU A 530 10.37 17.52 23.90
C GLU A 530 11.24 16.70 24.88
N LYS A 531 10.92 16.68 26.18
CA LYS A 531 11.58 15.78 27.15
C LYS A 531 11.33 14.30 26.85
N THR A 532 10.12 13.96 26.39
CA THR A 532 9.76 12.57 26.07
C THR A 532 10.44 12.12 24.79
N LYS A 533 10.49 12.97 23.76
CA LYS A 533 11.28 12.76 22.55
C LYS A 533 12.76 12.51 22.88
N LEU A 534 13.39 13.37 23.69
CA LEU A 534 14.80 13.24 24.05
C LEU A 534 15.09 11.90 24.77
N ARG A 535 14.16 11.40 25.59
CA ARG A 535 14.29 10.07 26.21
C ARG A 535 14.18 8.93 25.19
N LYS A 536 13.31 9.05 24.18
CA LYS A 536 13.19 8.04 23.12
C LYS A 536 14.37 8.07 22.14
N GLU A 537 14.94 9.24 21.86
CA GLU A 537 16.21 9.39 21.13
C GLU A 537 17.39 8.76 21.92
N GLN A 538 17.37 8.86 23.26
CA GLN A 538 18.30 8.11 24.12
C GLN A 538 18.03 6.60 24.17
N GLU A 539 16.78 6.16 23.98
CA GLU A 539 16.42 4.74 23.91
C GLU A 539 16.94 4.11 22.61
N ILE A 540 16.72 4.76 21.44
CA ILE A 540 17.38 4.37 20.18
C ILE A 540 18.89 4.32 20.37
N SER A 541 19.52 5.35 20.95
CA SER A 541 20.98 5.32 21.10
C SER A 541 21.48 4.24 22.06
N ASN A 542 20.64 3.63 22.88
CA ASN A 542 21.02 2.45 23.66
C ASN A 542 20.78 1.14 22.89
N LEU A 543 19.73 1.07 22.06
CA LEU A 543 19.48 -0.05 21.14
C LEU A 543 20.57 -0.12 20.05
N GLU A 544 20.97 1.00 19.45
CA GLU A 544 22.13 1.13 18.54
C GLU A 544 23.38 0.49 19.17
N LYS A 545 23.67 0.80 20.44
CA LYS A 545 24.82 0.24 21.17
C LYS A 545 24.65 -1.24 21.52
N GLU A 546 23.42 -1.71 21.75
CA GLU A 546 23.13 -3.13 21.94
C GLU A 546 23.41 -3.90 20.63
N LEU A 547 22.96 -3.36 19.49
CA LEU A 547 23.17 -3.89 18.13
C LEU A 547 24.65 -3.86 17.72
N GLU A 548 25.39 -2.79 18.06
CA GLU A 548 26.84 -2.70 17.88
C GLU A 548 27.58 -3.71 18.80
N SER A 549 27.15 -3.86 20.06
CA SER A 549 27.75 -4.82 21.01
C SER A 549 27.47 -6.29 20.68
N LEU A 550 26.41 -6.57 19.91
CA LEU A 550 26.12 -7.87 19.33
C LEU A 550 27.19 -8.31 18.31
N ASP A 551 28.00 -7.37 17.79
CA ASP A 551 29.11 -7.59 16.84
C ASP A 551 28.64 -8.51 15.68
N TYR A 552 27.41 -8.25 15.20
CA TYR A 552 26.57 -9.21 14.51
C TYR A 552 27.26 -9.78 13.27
N ASP A 553 27.81 -8.91 12.41
CA ASP A 553 28.42 -9.33 11.16
C ASP A 553 29.64 -10.22 11.42
N LYS A 554 30.47 -9.92 12.42
CA LYS A 554 31.65 -10.72 12.77
C LYS A 554 31.27 -12.06 13.39
N ASN A 555 30.25 -12.10 14.24
CA ASN A 555 29.71 -13.33 14.82
C ASN A 555 29.04 -14.21 13.75
N TYR A 556 28.25 -13.60 12.85
CA TYR A 556 27.65 -14.24 11.68
C TYR A 556 28.72 -14.84 10.77
N ASN A 557 29.71 -14.04 10.33
CA ASN A 557 30.83 -14.49 9.49
C ASN A 557 31.64 -15.61 10.15
N LEU A 558 31.81 -15.59 11.48
CA LEU A 558 32.51 -16.65 12.21
C LEU A 558 31.71 -17.97 12.22
N LEU A 559 30.39 -17.91 12.43
CA LEU A 559 29.52 -19.10 12.35
C LEU A 559 29.37 -19.60 10.90
N GLU A 560 29.30 -18.70 9.92
CA GLU A 560 29.21 -19.05 8.50
C GLU A 560 30.50 -19.75 8.03
N LYS A 561 31.66 -19.26 8.44
CA LYS A 561 32.94 -19.95 8.24
C LYS A 561 32.97 -21.33 8.91
N GLN A 562 32.54 -21.44 10.17
CA GLN A 562 32.47 -22.73 10.86
C GLN A 562 31.49 -23.71 10.20
N LYS A 563 30.40 -23.20 9.62
CA LYS A 563 29.45 -23.99 8.83
C LYS A 563 30.08 -24.47 7.52
N LEU A 564 30.73 -23.60 6.75
CA LEU A 564 31.45 -23.97 5.52
C LEU A 564 32.54 -25.03 5.78
N GLU A 565 33.33 -24.86 6.85
CA GLU A 565 34.35 -25.83 7.26
C GLU A 565 33.74 -27.20 7.63
N ASN A 566 32.54 -27.22 8.20
CA ASN A 566 31.81 -28.46 8.51
C ASN A 566 31.14 -29.08 7.27
N ASP A 567 30.48 -28.28 6.44
CA ASP A 567 29.82 -28.73 5.20
C ASP A 567 30.85 -29.32 4.23
N GLU A 568 32.05 -28.73 4.12
CA GLU A 568 33.18 -29.33 3.39
C GLU A 568 33.59 -30.71 3.94
N LYS A 569 33.57 -30.88 5.27
CA LYS A 569 33.99 -32.10 5.95
C LYS A 569 32.96 -33.22 5.79
N ILE A 570 31.67 -32.89 5.90
CA ILE A 570 30.55 -33.79 5.59
C ILE A 570 30.63 -34.25 4.12
N ASN A 571 30.87 -33.33 3.18
CA ASN A 571 31.04 -33.66 1.76
C ASN A 571 32.22 -34.62 1.51
N LYS A 572 33.39 -34.38 2.13
CA LYS A 572 34.57 -35.27 2.02
C LYS A 572 34.26 -36.67 2.58
N LEU A 573 33.63 -36.76 3.75
CA LEU A 573 33.22 -38.03 4.35
C LEU A 573 32.20 -38.81 3.49
N HIS A 574 31.28 -38.12 2.81
CA HIS A 574 30.35 -38.75 1.85
C HIS A 574 31.04 -39.26 0.58
N GLN A 575 32.02 -38.51 0.04
CA GLN A 575 32.83 -38.96 -1.10
C GLN A 575 33.64 -40.22 -0.75
N GLU A 576 34.30 -40.24 0.41
CA GLU A 576 34.98 -41.43 0.94
C GLU A 576 34.03 -42.61 1.14
N GLN A 577 32.87 -42.39 1.78
CA GLN A 577 31.87 -43.44 2.00
C GLN A 577 31.37 -44.03 0.67
N THR A 578 31.21 -43.21 -0.37
CA THR A 578 30.81 -43.65 -1.71
C THR A 578 31.90 -44.50 -2.37
N SER A 579 33.16 -44.07 -2.29
CA SER A 579 34.32 -44.82 -2.78
C SER A 579 34.45 -46.19 -2.08
N LEU A 580 34.33 -46.22 -0.75
CA LEU A 580 34.39 -47.44 0.04
C LEU A 580 33.22 -48.40 -0.27
N LYS A 581 31.99 -47.89 -0.46
CA LYS A 581 30.83 -48.70 -0.90
C LYS A 581 31.05 -49.33 -2.28
N ASN A 582 31.63 -48.59 -3.23
CA ASN A 582 31.98 -49.14 -4.55
C ASN A 582 33.04 -50.25 -4.42
N LYS A 583 34.08 -50.06 -3.61
CA LYS A 583 35.09 -51.09 -3.33
C LYS A 583 34.49 -52.32 -2.62
N GLN A 584 33.56 -52.13 -1.69
CA GLN A 584 32.83 -53.22 -1.03
C GLN A 584 32.03 -54.07 -2.04
N LYS A 585 31.41 -53.42 -3.04
CA LYS A 585 30.68 -54.09 -4.12
C LYS A 585 31.62 -54.93 -5.00
N GLU A 586 32.71 -54.34 -5.50
CA GLU A 586 33.69 -55.05 -6.34
C GLU A 586 34.28 -56.29 -5.65
N LEU A 587 34.59 -56.19 -4.34
CA LEU A 587 35.13 -57.31 -3.57
C LEU A 587 34.12 -58.46 -3.44
N LYS A 588 32.82 -58.14 -3.29
CA LYS A 588 31.73 -59.14 -3.24
C LYS A 588 31.53 -59.83 -4.59
N GLU A 589 31.55 -59.07 -5.69
CA GLU A 589 31.44 -59.62 -7.06
C GLU A 589 32.62 -60.56 -7.39
N LYS A 590 33.86 -60.19 -7.02
CA LYS A 590 35.06 -61.02 -7.19
C LYS A 590 35.02 -62.30 -6.33
N LEU A 591 34.50 -62.23 -5.11
CA LEU A 591 34.31 -63.41 -4.25
C LEU A 591 33.30 -64.40 -4.85
N GLN A 592 32.14 -63.91 -5.29
CA GLN A 592 31.09 -64.74 -5.91
C GLN A 592 31.59 -65.45 -7.18
N GLN A 593 32.45 -64.81 -7.96
CA GLN A 593 33.07 -65.41 -9.14
C GLN A 593 34.04 -66.55 -8.77
N LEU A 594 34.84 -66.40 -7.70
CA LEU A 594 35.72 -67.46 -7.21
C LEU A 594 34.95 -68.65 -6.60
N GLU A 595 33.84 -68.41 -5.91
CA GLU A 595 32.95 -69.46 -5.40
C GLU A 595 32.33 -70.28 -6.55
N THR A 596 31.89 -69.60 -7.61
CA THR A 596 31.36 -70.25 -8.83
C THR A 596 32.43 -71.13 -9.48
N ASN A 597 33.64 -70.60 -9.68
CA ASN A 597 34.77 -71.36 -10.23
C ASN A 597 35.17 -72.57 -9.36
N GLN A 598 35.07 -72.48 -8.03
CA GLN A 598 35.29 -73.64 -7.15
C GLN A 598 34.17 -74.69 -7.27
N SER A 599 32.92 -74.28 -7.47
CA SER A 599 31.80 -75.19 -7.67
C SER A 599 31.98 -76.04 -8.94
N ASP A 600 32.39 -75.42 -10.05
CA ASP A 600 32.51 -76.12 -11.33
C ASP A 600 33.75 -77.03 -11.39
N LEU A 601 34.89 -76.59 -10.86
CA LEU A 601 36.08 -77.46 -10.70
C LEU A 601 35.80 -78.73 -9.88
N ARG A 602 34.90 -78.67 -8.88
CA ARG A 602 34.49 -79.86 -8.10
C ARG A 602 33.65 -80.84 -8.91
N LYS A 603 32.82 -80.36 -9.85
CA LYS A 603 32.05 -81.24 -10.76
C LYS A 603 32.98 -82.00 -11.69
N GLU A 604 33.91 -81.28 -12.32
CA GLU A 604 34.89 -81.86 -13.25
C GLU A 604 35.80 -82.89 -12.56
N LEU A 605 36.23 -82.60 -11.31
CA LEU A 605 37.02 -83.55 -10.51
C LEU A 605 36.26 -84.86 -10.22
N LEU A 606 34.95 -84.77 -9.95
CA LEU A 606 34.09 -85.92 -9.68
C LEU A 606 33.89 -86.78 -10.94
N GLU A 607 33.76 -86.16 -12.12
CA GLU A 607 33.66 -86.87 -13.39
C GLU A 607 34.98 -87.58 -13.77
N LYS A 608 36.12 -86.89 -13.65
CA LYS A 608 37.45 -87.48 -13.91
C LYS A 608 37.82 -88.60 -12.94
N THR A 609 37.34 -88.54 -11.70
CA THR A 609 37.51 -89.65 -10.73
C THR A 609 36.77 -90.90 -11.21
N LYS A 610 35.51 -90.78 -11.64
CA LYS A 610 34.70 -91.92 -12.12
C LYS A 610 35.27 -92.56 -13.39
N THR A 611 35.81 -91.78 -14.34
CA THR A 611 36.45 -92.37 -15.52
C THR A 611 37.72 -93.15 -15.16
N LYS A 612 38.49 -92.70 -14.15
CA LYS A 612 39.63 -93.48 -13.65
C LYS A 612 39.22 -94.81 -13.01
N GLU A 613 38.14 -94.83 -12.24
CA GLU A 613 37.59 -96.07 -11.65
C GLU A 613 37.20 -97.08 -12.74
N ASN A 614 36.52 -96.63 -13.81
CA ASN A 614 36.13 -97.47 -14.94
C ASN A 614 37.35 -98.08 -15.68
N LEU A 615 38.37 -97.26 -16.01
CA LEU A 615 39.61 -97.73 -16.65
C LEU A 615 40.33 -98.79 -15.79
N THR A 616 40.32 -98.61 -14.47
CA THR A 616 40.89 -99.58 -13.52
C THR A 616 40.17 -100.93 -13.60
N GLY A 617 38.84 -100.91 -13.76
CA GLY A 617 38.05 -102.12 -14.00
C GLY A 617 38.48 -102.88 -15.26
N GLU A 618 38.58 -102.21 -16.41
CA GLU A 618 38.96 -102.83 -17.68
C GLU A 618 40.37 -103.46 -17.63
N VAL A 619 41.33 -102.77 -16.99
CA VAL A 619 42.69 -103.30 -16.77
C VAL A 619 42.67 -104.61 -15.97
N THR A 620 41.83 -104.73 -14.93
CA THR A 620 41.74 -105.99 -14.16
C THR A 620 41.13 -107.13 -14.96
N HIS A 621 40.15 -106.86 -15.84
CA HIS A 621 39.54 -107.88 -16.70
C HIS A 621 40.54 -108.47 -17.71
N LEU A 622 41.22 -107.62 -18.49
CA LEU A 622 42.15 -108.06 -19.54
C LEU A 622 43.33 -108.87 -18.97
N ASN A 623 43.84 -108.51 -17.80
CA ASN A 623 44.89 -109.29 -17.12
C ASN A 623 44.41 -110.68 -16.68
N ALA A 624 43.15 -110.81 -16.23
CA ALA A 624 42.56 -112.10 -15.88
C ALA A 624 42.29 -112.99 -17.11
N GLU A 625 41.98 -112.39 -18.26
CA GLU A 625 41.79 -113.08 -19.54
C GLU A 625 43.12 -113.63 -20.10
N ASN A 626 44.15 -112.78 -20.20
CA ASN A 626 45.48 -113.17 -20.69
C ASN A 626 46.07 -114.36 -19.92
N LYS A 627 45.92 -114.35 -18.58
CA LYS A 627 46.37 -115.44 -17.71
C LYS A 627 45.70 -116.80 -18.00
N LYS A 628 44.48 -116.83 -18.55
CA LYS A 628 43.84 -118.07 -19.03
C LYS A 628 44.42 -118.53 -20.36
N ILE A 629 44.63 -117.60 -21.30
CA ILE A 629 45.18 -117.89 -22.64
C ILE A 629 46.57 -118.53 -22.52
N GLU A 630 47.44 -118.01 -21.65
CA GLU A 630 48.76 -118.60 -21.36
C GLU A 630 48.70 -120.05 -20.85
N GLN A 631 47.68 -120.39 -20.06
CA GLN A 631 47.50 -121.74 -19.51
C GLN A 631 47.05 -122.73 -20.59
N LEU A 632 46.18 -122.30 -21.51
CA LEU A 632 45.74 -123.11 -22.65
C LEU A 632 46.90 -123.42 -23.62
N ILE A 633 47.70 -122.42 -23.99
CA ILE A 633 48.87 -122.61 -24.87
C ILE A 633 49.82 -123.68 -24.29
N LYS A 634 50.12 -123.60 -22.99
CA LYS A 634 50.98 -124.57 -22.29
C LYS A 634 50.41 -125.99 -22.27
N LYS A 635 49.08 -126.16 -22.12
CA LYS A 635 48.42 -127.48 -22.26
C LYS A 635 48.67 -128.06 -23.65
N ILE A 636 48.37 -127.29 -24.70
CA ILE A 636 48.39 -127.73 -26.11
C ILE A 636 49.82 -128.12 -26.54
N GLN A 637 50.82 -127.29 -26.24
CA GLN A 637 52.24 -127.60 -26.49
C GLN A 637 52.65 -128.94 -25.85
N SER A 638 52.21 -129.19 -24.61
CA SER A 638 52.51 -130.45 -23.89
C SER A 638 51.80 -131.69 -24.45
N LYS A 639 50.78 -131.53 -25.31
CA LYS A 639 50.20 -132.63 -26.09
C LYS A 639 51.02 -132.88 -27.35
N LYS A 640 51.34 -131.82 -28.11
CA LYS A 640 52.08 -131.88 -29.38
C LYS A 640 53.38 -132.69 -29.27
N GLU A 641 54.25 -132.32 -28.31
CA GLU A 641 55.54 -132.99 -28.09
C GLU A 641 55.44 -134.50 -27.82
N LYS A 642 54.32 -134.96 -27.24
CA LYS A 642 54.12 -136.37 -26.90
C LYS A 642 53.75 -137.19 -28.13
N LEU A 643 53.10 -136.59 -29.13
CA LEU A 643 52.74 -137.25 -30.38
C LEU A 643 53.97 -137.38 -31.29
N GLU A 644 54.70 -136.28 -31.49
CA GLU A 644 55.92 -136.21 -32.32
C GLU A 644 56.93 -137.32 -31.92
N LYS A 645 57.23 -137.43 -30.62
CA LYS A 645 58.16 -138.43 -30.04
C LYS A 645 57.69 -139.89 -30.15
N GLN A 646 56.46 -140.16 -30.62
CA GLN A 646 55.90 -141.51 -30.73
C GLN A 646 55.65 -141.91 -32.19
N VAL A 647 55.44 -140.95 -33.09
CA VAL A 647 55.49 -141.17 -34.54
C VAL A 647 56.87 -141.68 -34.96
N GLU A 648 57.95 -141.01 -34.53
CA GLU A 648 59.33 -141.35 -34.91
C GLU A 648 59.72 -142.79 -34.52
N LEU A 649 59.19 -143.29 -33.38
CA LEU A 649 59.48 -144.63 -32.86
C LEU A 649 58.87 -145.76 -33.71
N ILE A 650 57.82 -145.49 -34.49
CA ILE A 650 57.13 -146.51 -35.29
C ILE A 650 57.60 -146.46 -36.76
N GLU A 651 57.82 -145.26 -37.29
CA GLU A 651 58.11 -145.05 -38.72
C GLU A 651 59.42 -145.71 -39.17
N LYS A 652 60.53 -145.40 -38.49
CA LYS A 652 61.87 -145.94 -38.82
C LYS A 652 61.87 -147.48 -38.82
N PRO A 653 61.42 -148.18 -37.76
CA PRO A 653 61.31 -149.63 -37.76
C PRO A 653 60.40 -150.21 -38.87
N ALA A 654 59.27 -149.58 -39.18
CA ALA A 654 58.33 -150.12 -40.18
C ALA A 654 58.93 -150.12 -41.60
N LEU A 655 59.65 -149.06 -41.99
CA LEU A 655 60.33 -148.96 -43.29
C LEU A 655 61.42 -150.03 -43.44
N THR A 656 62.26 -150.24 -42.41
CA THR A 656 63.32 -151.25 -42.41
C THR A 656 62.78 -152.69 -42.58
N ALA A 657 61.54 -152.96 -42.17
CA ALA A 657 60.96 -154.29 -42.29
C ALA A 657 60.51 -154.61 -43.72
N ILE A 658 59.95 -153.63 -44.44
CA ILE A 658 59.54 -153.76 -45.86
C ILE A 658 60.78 -154.04 -46.74
N GLU A 659 61.88 -153.36 -46.46
CA GLU A 659 63.15 -153.58 -47.16
C GLU A 659 63.68 -155.02 -46.95
N LYS A 660 63.62 -155.52 -45.71
CA LYS A 660 64.00 -156.91 -45.38
C LYS A 660 63.08 -157.97 -45.99
N SER A 661 61.76 -157.72 -46.12
CA SER A 661 60.84 -158.70 -46.70
C SER A 661 61.17 -159.00 -48.18
N ASN A 662 61.57 -157.98 -48.93
CA ASN A 662 61.92 -158.13 -50.35
C ASN A 662 63.16 -159.03 -50.56
N ILE A 663 64.22 -158.84 -49.77
CA ILE A 663 65.46 -159.63 -49.84
C ILE A 663 65.20 -161.13 -49.60
N ILE A 664 64.27 -161.46 -48.71
CA ILE A 664 63.87 -162.85 -48.43
C ILE A 664 63.06 -163.43 -49.61
N LEU A 665 62.19 -162.64 -50.23
CA LEU A 665 61.38 -163.05 -51.37
C LEU A 665 62.26 -163.43 -52.58
N ASP A 666 63.30 -162.65 -52.88
CA ASP A 666 64.26 -162.94 -53.95
C ASP A 666 65.09 -164.20 -53.67
N SER A 667 65.50 -164.38 -52.40
CA SER A 667 66.22 -165.59 -51.96
C SER A 667 65.40 -166.87 -52.19
N ILE A 668 64.08 -166.80 -51.94
CA ILE A 668 63.13 -167.89 -52.22
C ILE A 668 63.08 -168.17 -53.73
N ASN A 669 62.93 -167.13 -54.57
CA ASN A 669 62.85 -167.27 -56.02
C ASN A 669 64.09 -167.98 -56.60
N ALA A 670 65.29 -167.58 -56.18
CA ALA A 670 66.55 -168.21 -56.59
C ALA A 670 66.67 -169.69 -56.16
N SER A 671 66.05 -170.05 -55.04
CA SER A 671 66.08 -171.42 -54.51
C SER A 671 65.07 -172.34 -55.23
N VAL A 672 63.90 -171.81 -55.61
CA VAL A 672 62.95 -172.50 -56.50
C VAL A 672 63.58 -172.75 -57.87
N TYR A 673 64.42 -171.86 -58.38
CA TYR A 673 65.16 -172.07 -59.63
C TYR A 673 66.19 -173.22 -59.50
N LYS A 674 66.92 -173.32 -58.38
CA LYS A 674 67.83 -174.45 -58.10
C LYS A 674 67.11 -175.80 -58.01
N VAL A 675 65.89 -175.87 -57.47
CA VAL A 675 65.04 -177.07 -57.48
C VAL A 675 64.84 -177.57 -58.93
N GLN A 676 64.54 -176.66 -59.85
CA GLN A 676 64.26 -177.02 -61.24
C GLN A 676 65.49 -177.63 -61.92
N ASN A 677 66.65 -176.97 -61.85
CA ASN A 677 67.90 -177.48 -62.44
C ASN A 677 68.26 -178.91 -61.97
N ILE A 678 68.01 -179.26 -60.71
CA ILE A 678 68.26 -180.61 -60.19
C ILE A 678 67.23 -181.62 -60.72
N THR A 679 65.99 -181.19 -60.94
CA THR A 679 64.94 -181.99 -61.58
C THR A 679 65.33 -182.35 -63.02
N ASP A 680 65.88 -181.38 -63.74
CA ASP A 680 66.28 -181.53 -65.14
C ASP A 680 67.53 -182.42 -65.25
N LEU A 681 68.51 -182.27 -64.35
CA LEU A 681 69.64 -183.19 -64.21
C LEU A 681 69.20 -184.63 -63.88
N MET A 682 68.16 -184.84 -63.07
CA MET A 682 67.58 -186.17 -62.84
C MET A 682 66.93 -186.74 -64.12
N SER A 683 66.23 -185.90 -64.90
CA SER A 683 65.66 -186.29 -66.19
C SER A 683 66.74 -186.78 -67.17
N ASP A 684 67.87 -186.09 -67.23
CA ASP A 684 69.01 -186.46 -68.08
C ASP A 684 69.83 -187.63 -67.53
N TRP A 685 69.85 -187.83 -66.20
CA TRP A 685 70.37 -189.06 -65.60
C TRP A 685 69.61 -190.25 -66.18
N ASN A 686 68.28 -190.27 -66.12
CA ASN A 686 67.46 -191.40 -66.56
C ASN A 686 67.74 -191.84 -68.00
N LYS A 687 67.73 -190.88 -68.93
CA LYS A 687 67.88 -191.09 -70.39
C LYS A 687 69.22 -191.72 -70.78
N SER A 688 70.28 -191.58 -69.98
CA SER A 688 71.62 -191.97 -70.40
C SER A 688 71.90 -193.46 -70.27
N THR A 689 72.27 -194.08 -71.39
CA THR A 689 72.77 -195.47 -71.47
C THR A 689 74.24 -195.58 -71.07
N ARG A 690 74.97 -194.46 -70.94
CA ARG A 690 76.40 -194.44 -70.60
C ARG A 690 76.62 -194.38 -69.09
N ILE A 691 77.21 -195.44 -68.54
CA ILE A 691 77.49 -195.62 -67.10
C ILE A 691 78.39 -194.50 -66.54
N THR A 692 79.30 -193.98 -67.35
CA THR A 692 80.16 -192.83 -67.03
C THR A 692 79.34 -191.55 -66.82
N GLU A 693 78.37 -191.29 -67.70
CA GLU A 693 77.47 -190.14 -67.65
C GLU A 693 76.57 -190.20 -66.40
N LYS A 694 75.92 -191.36 -66.15
CA LYS A 694 75.13 -191.59 -64.94
C LYS A 694 75.98 -191.37 -63.67
N LYS A 695 77.24 -191.82 -63.64
CA LYS A 695 78.17 -191.56 -62.52
C LYS A 695 78.55 -190.07 -62.38
N ARG A 696 78.69 -189.32 -63.47
CA ARG A 696 78.95 -187.87 -63.45
C ARG A 696 77.77 -187.11 -62.83
N ILE A 697 76.58 -187.34 -63.37
CA ILE A 697 75.37 -186.63 -62.96
C ILE A 697 74.98 -186.95 -61.51
N THR A 698 75.05 -188.23 -61.06
CA THR A 698 74.83 -188.55 -59.63
C THR A 698 75.79 -187.79 -58.72
N ARG A 699 77.08 -187.74 -59.05
CA ARG A 699 78.07 -186.99 -58.22
C ARG A 699 77.76 -185.50 -58.16
N GLN A 700 77.34 -184.88 -59.27
CA GLN A 700 76.98 -183.47 -59.29
C GLN A 700 75.77 -183.18 -58.38
N ILE A 701 74.68 -183.96 -58.54
CA ILE A 701 73.46 -183.79 -57.72
C ILE A 701 73.76 -184.04 -56.24
N THR A 702 74.36 -185.18 -55.90
CA THR A 702 74.52 -185.62 -54.50
C THR A 702 75.61 -184.85 -53.75
N ASN A 703 76.69 -184.42 -54.42
CA ASN A 703 77.85 -183.80 -53.74
C ASN A 703 77.94 -182.28 -53.91
N SER A 704 77.10 -181.64 -54.73
CA SER A 704 77.08 -180.18 -54.91
C SER A 704 75.67 -179.62 -54.83
N ASP A 705 74.79 -180.03 -55.73
CA ASP A 705 73.65 -179.17 -56.06
C ASP A 705 72.49 -179.35 -55.07
N LEU A 706 72.21 -180.58 -54.61
CA LEU A 706 71.21 -180.84 -53.57
C LEU A 706 71.64 -180.32 -52.17
N PRO A 707 72.89 -180.51 -51.70
CA PRO A 707 73.35 -179.89 -50.45
C PRO A 707 73.21 -178.37 -50.43
N LYS A 708 73.67 -177.67 -51.49
CA LYS A 708 73.57 -176.20 -51.61
C LYS A 708 72.13 -175.71 -51.66
N LEU A 709 71.18 -176.52 -52.13
CA LEU A 709 69.76 -176.16 -52.11
C LEU A 709 69.18 -176.25 -50.69
N VAL A 710 69.55 -177.26 -49.90
CA VAL A 710 69.15 -177.36 -48.48
C VAL A 710 69.73 -176.21 -47.67
N GLU A 711 71.00 -175.88 -47.88
CA GLU A 711 71.71 -174.77 -47.24
C GLU A 711 71.06 -173.41 -47.54
N HIS A 712 70.66 -173.17 -48.79
CA HIS A 712 69.83 -172.02 -49.18
C HIS A 712 68.47 -171.99 -48.48
N TYR A 713 67.78 -173.14 -48.38
CA TYR A 713 66.46 -173.24 -47.74
C TYR A 713 66.52 -172.94 -46.24
N GLU A 714 67.55 -173.42 -45.51
CA GLU A 714 67.70 -173.10 -44.10
C GLU A 714 68.00 -171.61 -43.86
N SER A 715 68.83 -170.99 -44.71
CA SER A 715 69.07 -169.53 -44.69
C SER A 715 67.77 -168.72 -44.83
N ILE A 716 66.92 -169.06 -45.81
CA ILE A 716 65.57 -168.48 -45.97
C ILE A 716 64.72 -168.68 -44.71
N SER A 717 64.72 -169.89 -44.16
CA SER A 717 63.86 -170.25 -43.03
C SER A 717 64.26 -169.53 -41.74
N ASN A 718 65.54 -169.23 -41.56
CA ASN A 718 66.06 -168.41 -40.46
C ASN A 718 65.75 -166.93 -40.68
N ASN A 719 66.08 -166.37 -41.85
CA ASN A 719 65.81 -164.95 -42.15
C ASN A 719 64.31 -164.61 -42.03
N LEU A 720 63.42 -165.54 -42.41
CA LEU A 720 61.98 -165.33 -42.22
C LEU A 720 61.56 -165.36 -40.74
N LYS A 721 62.16 -166.19 -39.88
CA LYS A 721 61.85 -166.17 -38.44
C LYS A 721 62.19 -164.81 -37.81
N ASP A 722 63.29 -164.19 -38.23
CA ASP A 722 63.67 -162.87 -37.74
C ASP A 722 62.68 -161.79 -38.19
N LEU A 723 62.14 -161.91 -39.42
CA LEU A 723 61.07 -161.03 -39.92
C LEU A 723 59.72 -161.27 -39.20
N GLU A 724 59.33 -162.53 -39.00
CA GLU A 724 58.13 -162.93 -38.24
C GLU A 724 58.19 -162.45 -36.77
N LYS A 725 59.39 -162.48 -36.16
CA LYS A 725 59.65 -161.92 -34.83
C LYS A 725 59.51 -160.39 -34.83
N PHE A 726 60.06 -159.72 -35.85
CA PHE A 726 60.00 -158.26 -35.96
C PHE A 726 58.57 -157.74 -36.20
N ASP A 727 57.74 -158.42 -37.01
CA ASP A 727 56.32 -158.05 -37.18
C ASP A 727 55.53 -158.17 -35.86
N LYS A 728 55.81 -159.20 -35.03
CA LYS A 728 55.23 -159.31 -33.70
C LYS A 728 55.68 -158.18 -32.76
N GLU A 729 56.96 -157.86 -32.72
CA GLU A 729 57.51 -156.81 -31.87
C GLU A 729 56.93 -155.43 -32.25
N LEU A 730 56.84 -155.12 -33.54
CA LEU A 730 56.25 -153.86 -34.01
C LEU A 730 54.72 -153.82 -33.90
N GLY A 731 54.05 -154.96 -34.10
CA GLY A 731 52.61 -155.10 -33.86
C GLY A 731 52.23 -154.84 -32.40
N GLN A 732 53.01 -155.34 -31.45
CA GLN A 732 52.85 -155.04 -30.02
C GLN A 732 53.05 -153.54 -29.75
N MET A 733 54.11 -152.95 -30.31
CA MET A 733 54.44 -151.52 -30.16
C MET A 733 53.29 -150.60 -30.61
N ILE A 734 52.61 -150.95 -31.71
CA ILE A 734 51.44 -150.20 -32.21
C ILE A 734 50.18 -150.47 -31.39
N GLN A 735 50.02 -151.67 -30.82
CA GLN A 735 48.88 -151.93 -29.91
C GLN A 735 49.01 -151.15 -28.61
N ASP A 736 50.24 -150.96 -28.10
CA ASP A 736 50.53 -150.13 -26.93
C ASP A 736 50.46 -148.62 -27.25
N PHE A 737 50.81 -148.19 -28.48
CA PHE A 737 50.53 -146.83 -28.96
C PHE A 737 49.03 -146.53 -28.97
N ASN A 738 48.20 -147.38 -29.60
CA ASN A 738 46.75 -147.16 -29.72
C ASN A 738 46.01 -147.19 -28.37
N LYS A 739 46.63 -147.74 -27.31
CA LYS A 739 46.14 -147.64 -25.92
C LYS A 739 46.46 -146.32 -25.21
N LYS A 740 47.40 -145.55 -25.74
CA LYS A 740 47.99 -144.35 -25.12
C LYS A 740 47.58 -143.06 -25.83
N PHE A 741 47.20 -143.18 -27.10
CA PHE A 741 46.70 -142.11 -27.96
C PHE A 741 45.35 -142.55 -28.55
N ASP A 742 44.35 -142.63 -27.68
CA ASP A 742 42.94 -142.77 -28.05
C ASP A 742 42.32 -141.40 -28.37
N ASP A 743 41.07 -141.39 -28.84
CA ASP A 743 40.38 -140.16 -29.26
C ASP A 743 40.33 -139.10 -28.12
N LYS A 744 40.30 -139.55 -26.86
CA LYS A 744 40.35 -138.71 -25.66
C LYS A 744 41.68 -137.99 -25.44
N PHE A 745 42.79 -138.51 -25.96
CA PHE A 745 44.05 -137.76 -25.96
C PHE A 745 43.92 -136.46 -26.75
N PHE A 746 43.05 -136.43 -27.77
CA PHE A 746 42.86 -135.30 -28.68
C PHE A 746 41.79 -134.32 -28.21
N GLU A 747 40.82 -134.72 -27.37
CA GLU A 747 39.83 -133.82 -26.76
C GLU A 747 40.49 -132.64 -26.01
N ILE A 748 40.21 -131.40 -26.42
CA ILE A 748 40.74 -130.17 -25.79
C ILE A 748 39.66 -129.54 -24.93
N ASP A 749 39.74 -129.76 -23.61
CA ASP A 749 38.92 -129.04 -22.63
C ASP A 749 39.27 -127.54 -22.64
N ASN A 750 38.30 -126.72 -23.07
CA ASN A 750 38.34 -125.25 -23.08
C ASN A 750 38.30 -124.66 -21.65
#